data_AF-A0A8J1M061-F1
#
_entry.id   AF-A0A8J1M061-F1
#
_cell.length_a   1.000
_cell.length_b   1.000
_cell.length_c   1.000
_cell.angle_alpha   90.00
_cell.angle_beta   90.00
_cell.angle_gamma   90.00
#
_symmetry.space_group_name_H-M   'P 1'
#
loop_
_entity.id
_entity.type
_entity.pdbx_description
1 polymer ?
#
loop_
_entity_poly.entity_id
_entity_poly.type
_entity_poly.pdbx_seq_one_letter_code
_entity_poly.pdbx_strand_id
1 'polypeptide(L)'
;MGKMKKKDSKKGERERSAQETSDEGSFKISPGSITPSDEQHSSSMKSIPQEEHVKQTEPPVVSPSTDVYEEPVLTQLIVEKYEGELLNGLYEREGVAYFKGGNMYTGMFSEGTMHGKGTYTWKDGLTFEGDFYMNFPMGHGVYKWPDGSRYEGEVHKAIRHGHGIYTSSNQQVSYVGDWHKGTRNGKGVIYYNKEGTSWYEGDWISNRKEGWGVQCFSSGNIYEGQWKNNTFHGMGKMRWLTSNEEYAGHWENGIQNGSGTHTWFLRRIAGTQYSLRNEYVGNFVNGIRQGQGQFYYANGAMYDGEWNNNKKHGQGKFIFKNGQIYIGEFVEDQIAEYPNFKYDRVNTPDLSGIRTQSSMNLARSGTSRYNTGIPSLSGSYIELDLSALLYSFPEEDRQEELKQVEYAVLRNLTDLRKIYKLYSQLGSDGSPDNTLLMTKLQFWRFLKDCKLHHYSITLSEMDRILTVENTDTEEVHSPHSTMLLRTFLTNIVYLAYHICQTGNQEKNISLADCFTKVMTQNIRPHATNITGFLFSDAQKASYAISYIEKSWEVYRLYCTPNPFHPYEPTMKMRHFLLLMNDLKIPGLTATNIVDILATDDPCVRIDQEVNLELELTFLEFFEALLGCASICVPEEQIQQSENKLLKGDEPIGEVTTYLKEDQPEHSFQADFLQDLFLRSSINLKDKRQSPSMPVFSTKKQHREARAEKWFHQTDIFFLKKFFPAHEHKERLKEEIPKIRERQAEKARQQQIKEEEEARLKAEREAEEARRIEQEKLEKANALMEAEHAAQAQGEEQSPQPPPTPHDDSLIIPPQPGTKTATASRKKRK
;
A
#
# COMPACT_ATOMS: atom_id res chain seq x y z
N MET A 1 -34.73 50.31 47.85
CA MET A 1 -33.71 51.38 47.82
C MET A 1 -32.73 51.06 46.68
N GLY A 2 -32.20 51.97 45.86
CA GLY A 2 -32.54 53.39 45.63
C GLY A 2 -31.37 54.22 45.06
N LYS A 3 -31.58 54.87 43.90
CA LYS A 3 -30.69 55.86 43.21
C LYS A 3 -29.33 55.29 42.74
N MET A 4 -28.91 55.31 41.46
CA MET A 4 -28.97 56.30 40.37
C MET A 4 -28.09 57.56 40.58
N LYS A 5 -26.96 57.64 39.84
CA LYS A 5 -26.21 58.87 39.43
C LYS A 5 -25.14 58.43 38.39
N LYS A 6 -25.12 58.98 37.15
CA LYS A 6 -24.44 60.22 36.65
C LYS A 6 -22.93 60.01 36.37
N LYS A 7 -22.29 60.59 35.32
CA LYS A 7 -22.73 61.58 34.31
C LYS A 7 -21.82 61.59 33.04
N ASP A 8 -22.38 62.00 31.89
CA ASP A 8 -21.96 63.06 30.92
C ASP A 8 -20.47 63.49 30.72
N SER A 9 -20.00 64.05 29.58
CA SER A 9 -20.49 64.18 28.18
C SER A 9 -19.55 65.08 27.32
N LYS A 10 -19.40 64.83 26.00
CA LYS A 10 -19.16 65.79 24.87
C LYS A 10 -18.80 64.98 23.60
N LYS A 11 -19.29 65.15 22.36
CA LYS A 11 -20.18 66.09 21.61
C LYS A 11 -19.48 67.09 20.65
N GLY A 12 -19.73 66.89 19.34
CA GLY A 12 -19.61 67.80 18.17
C GLY A 12 -20.18 67.03 16.95
N GLU A 13 -21.36 67.34 16.40
CA GLU A 13 -21.69 68.36 15.37
C GLU A 13 -21.21 67.97 13.95
N ARG A 14 -22.08 67.67 12.95
CA ARG A 14 -22.94 68.51 12.06
C ARG A 14 -22.40 68.40 10.59
N GLU A 15 -23.12 68.58 9.46
CA GLU A 15 -24.53 68.88 9.14
C GLU A 15 -24.89 68.44 7.67
N ARG A 16 -26.16 68.02 7.42
CA ARG A 16 -27.11 68.41 6.32
C ARG A 16 -26.78 68.29 4.80
N SER A 17 -27.73 68.18 3.84
CA SER A 17 -29.22 68.04 3.86
C SER A 17 -29.88 67.79 2.47
N ALA A 18 -31.10 67.17 2.48
CA ALA A 18 -32.23 67.29 1.51
C ALA A 18 -32.02 66.67 0.08
N GLN A 19 -33.03 66.42 -0.79
CA GLN A 19 -34.48 66.76 -0.91
C GLN A 19 -35.33 65.49 -1.30
N GLU A 20 -36.61 65.28 -0.90
CA GLU A 20 -37.92 65.66 -1.53
C GLU A 20 -38.19 65.11 -2.96
N THR A 21 -39.40 64.68 -3.41
CA THR A 21 -40.73 64.26 -2.83
C THR A 21 -41.61 63.58 -3.95
N SER A 22 -42.83 63.10 -3.59
CA SER A 22 -43.99 62.71 -4.46
C SER A 22 -43.93 61.38 -5.25
N ASP A 23 -45.04 60.69 -5.63
CA ASP A 23 -46.43 60.43 -5.13
C ASP A 23 -47.04 59.32 -6.06
N GLU A 24 -48.27 58.75 -6.03
CA GLU A 24 -49.56 58.89 -5.31
C GLU A 24 -50.30 57.52 -5.34
N GLY A 25 -51.47 57.38 -4.69
CA GLY A 25 -52.51 56.36 -4.95
C GLY A 25 -52.44 55.13 -4.03
N SER A 26 -53.32 54.86 -3.05
CA SER A 26 -54.81 54.76 -3.03
C SER A 26 -55.35 53.60 -3.91
N PHE A 27 -56.23 52.66 -3.49
CA PHE A 27 -57.18 52.52 -2.37
C PHE A 27 -57.06 51.14 -1.69
N LYS A 28 -57.13 50.98 -0.36
CA LYS A 28 -58.34 50.81 0.50
C LYS A 28 -59.40 49.77 0.03
N ILE A 29 -59.59 48.69 0.82
CA ILE A 29 -60.81 48.42 1.63
C ILE A 29 -60.63 47.16 2.52
N SER A 30 -61.26 47.19 3.69
CA SER A 30 -61.58 46.07 4.60
C SER A 30 -62.92 46.45 5.28
N PRO A 31 -63.80 45.53 5.76
CA PRO A 31 -63.47 44.51 6.76
C PRO A 31 -64.24 43.17 6.61
N GLY A 32 -64.11 42.26 7.59
CA GLY A 32 -64.94 41.05 7.69
C GLY A 32 -64.47 40.05 8.75
N SER A 33 -64.86 40.23 10.01
CA SER A 33 -64.48 39.36 11.12
C SER A 33 -65.53 38.28 11.42
N ILE A 34 -65.11 37.03 11.56
CA ILE A 34 -65.73 36.00 12.41
C ILE A 34 -64.61 35.08 12.94
N THR A 35 -64.61 34.84 14.24
CA THR A 35 -63.99 33.65 14.85
C THR A 35 -65.11 32.70 15.28
N PRO A 36 -64.85 31.39 15.29
CA PRO A 36 -64.57 30.80 16.60
C PRO A 36 -63.31 29.92 16.62
N SER A 37 -62.91 29.57 17.84
CA SER A 37 -61.87 28.59 18.14
C SER A 37 -62.29 27.16 17.81
N ASP A 38 -61.31 26.31 17.50
CA ASP A 38 -61.09 25.09 18.28
C ASP A 38 -59.66 24.56 18.12
N GLU A 39 -59.19 23.77 19.09
CA GLU A 39 -57.82 23.26 19.15
C GLU A 39 -57.64 21.94 18.40
N GLN A 40 -56.59 21.84 17.58
CA GLN A 40 -55.85 20.58 17.43
C GLN A 40 -54.45 20.77 16.81
N HIS A 41 -53.46 20.07 17.37
CA HIS A 41 -52.08 20.11 16.90
C HIS A 41 -51.90 19.32 15.59
N SER A 42 -51.60 20.01 14.49
CA SER A 42 -51.03 19.41 13.28
C SER A 42 -49.60 19.90 13.09
N SER A 43 -48.62 19.01 13.30
CA SER A 43 -47.20 19.29 13.08
C SER A 43 -46.86 19.17 11.59
N SER A 44 -47.19 20.23 10.83
CA SER A 44 -46.79 20.34 9.43
C SER A 44 -45.30 20.05 9.26
N MET A 45 -44.96 19.04 8.44
CA MET A 45 -43.58 18.82 8.04
C MET A 45 -43.14 20.00 7.20
N LYS A 46 -42.27 20.85 7.75
CA LYS A 46 -41.59 21.87 6.96
C LYS A 46 -40.80 21.17 5.85
N SER A 47 -41.10 21.53 4.60
CA SER A 47 -40.25 21.21 3.46
C SER A 47 -38.81 21.61 3.77
N ILE A 48 -37.88 20.68 3.59
CA ILE A 48 -36.45 21.01 3.58
C ILE A 48 -36.24 22.00 2.43
N PRO A 49 -35.61 23.17 2.64
CA PRO A 49 -35.30 24.06 1.54
C PRO A 49 -34.35 23.34 0.57
N GLN A 50 -34.83 23.08 -0.64
CA GLN A 50 -33.94 22.92 -1.78
C GLN A 50 -33.56 24.32 -2.21
N GLU A 51 -32.34 24.74 -1.88
CA GLU A 51 -31.73 25.86 -2.59
C GLU A 51 -31.56 25.40 -4.05
N GLU A 52 -32.02 26.23 -5.00
CA GLU A 52 -31.72 26.02 -6.41
C GLU A 52 -30.22 26.25 -6.61
N HIS A 53 -29.42 25.21 -6.39
CA HIS A 53 -28.04 25.13 -6.84
C HIS A 53 -28.05 25.19 -8.37
N VAL A 54 -28.05 26.42 -8.90
CA VAL A 54 -27.68 26.74 -10.27
C VAL A 54 -26.40 25.96 -10.56
N LYS A 55 -26.47 25.03 -11.52
CA LYS A 55 -25.37 24.13 -11.83
C LYS A 55 -24.08 24.91 -12.01
N GLN A 56 -23.19 24.82 -11.03
CA GLN A 56 -21.78 25.13 -11.25
C GLN A 56 -21.18 23.96 -12.04
N THR A 57 -21.53 23.90 -13.33
CA THR A 57 -20.53 23.47 -14.30
C THR A 57 -19.34 24.38 -14.07
N GLU A 58 -18.25 23.84 -13.51
CA GLU A 58 -16.96 24.51 -13.56
C GLU A 58 -16.76 24.96 -15.01
N PRO A 59 -16.43 26.23 -15.27
CA PRO A 59 -16.30 26.72 -16.63
C PRO A 59 -15.31 25.80 -17.34
N PRO A 60 -15.61 25.32 -18.57
CA PRO A 60 -14.74 24.37 -19.25
C PRO A 60 -13.34 24.96 -19.25
N VAL A 61 -12.39 24.26 -18.62
CA VAL A 61 -11.04 24.79 -18.40
C VAL A 61 -10.45 25.01 -19.78
N VAL A 62 -10.52 26.26 -20.24
CA VAL A 62 -9.96 26.71 -21.50
C VAL A 62 -8.50 26.39 -21.38
N SER A 63 -8.09 25.33 -22.09
CA SER A 63 -6.73 24.84 -22.03
C SER A 63 -5.84 26.03 -22.36
N PRO A 64 -4.91 26.44 -21.48
CA PRO A 64 -4.01 27.55 -21.77
C PRO A 64 -3.46 27.31 -23.18
N SER A 65 -3.71 28.27 -24.07
CA SER A 65 -3.52 28.10 -25.51
C SER A 65 -2.04 27.83 -25.72
N THR A 66 -1.70 26.54 -25.78
CA THR A 66 -0.32 26.11 -25.49
C THR A 66 0.51 26.61 -26.64
N ASP A 67 1.45 27.52 -26.36
CA ASP A 67 2.14 28.29 -27.40
C ASP A 67 2.66 27.35 -28.49
N VAL A 68 2.04 27.41 -29.67
CA VAL A 68 2.31 26.50 -30.78
C VAL A 68 3.54 27.03 -31.49
N TYR A 69 4.70 26.80 -30.85
CA TYR A 69 5.99 27.03 -31.46
C TYR A 69 6.06 26.26 -32.78
N GLU A 70 6.22 26.99 -33.88
CA GLU A 70 6.47 26.40 -35.19
C GLU A 70 7.76 25.59 -35.13
N GLU A 71 7.72 24.33 -35.56
CA GLU A 71 8.89 23.44 -35.47
C GLU A 71 10.03 23.97 -36.37
N PRO A 72 11.28 24.03 -35.88
CA PRO A 72 12.34 24.81 -36.52
C PRO A 72 12.87 24.17 -37.81
N VAL A 73 12.49 24.74 -38.96
CA VAL A 73 12.97 24.29 -40.28
C VAL A 73 14.39 24.82 -40.54
N LEU A 74 15.34 23.90 -40.76
CA LEU A 74 16.71 24.23 -41.19
C LEU A 74 16.76 24.59 -42.69
N THR A 75 16.46 25.86 -43.00
CA THR A 75 16.53 26.38 -44.37
C THR A 75 17.97 26.66 -44.81
N GLN A 76 18.41 26.02 -45.92
CA GLN A 76 19.64 26.28 -46.68
C GLN A 76 20.86 26.78 -45.86
N LEU A 77 21.55 25.83 -45.22
CA LEU A 77 22.78 26.08 -44.45
C LEU A 77 23.94 26.50 -45.36
N ILE A 78 24.05 27.79 -45.65
CA ILE A 78 25.20 28.40 -46.32
C ILE A 78 26.13 28.97 -45.25
N VAL A 79 27.33 28.40 -45.09
CA VAL A 79 28.33 28.92 -44.14
C VAL A 79 28.90 30.24 -44.65
N GLU A 80 28.89 31.26 -43.80
CA GLU A 80 29.45 32.59 -44.07
C GLU A 80 30.85 32.76 -43.43
N LYS A 81 31.05 32.16 -42.25
CA LYS A 81 32.32 32.10 -41.52
C LYS A 81 32.43 30.77 -40.76
N TYR A 82 33.63 30.22 -40.67
CA TYR A 82 33.94 29.02 -39.87
C TYR A 82 35.21 29.25 -39.02
N GLU A 83 35.21 28.72 -37.79
CA GLU A 83 36.32 28.76 -36.83
C GLU A 83 36.50 27.36 -36.23
N GLY A 84 37.44 26.57 -36.76
CA GLY A 84 37.69 25.18 -36.34
C GLY A 84 38.76 24.50 -37.22
N GLU A 85 38.96 23.19 -37.06
CA GLU A 85 39.86 22.42 -37.92
C GLU A 85 39.27 22.16 -39.32
N LEU A 86 40.14 22.11 -40.33
CA LEU A 86 39.77 21.79 -41.71
C LEU A 86 40.58 20.58 -42.19
N LEU A 87 39.90 19.49 -42.52
CA LEU A 87 40.52 18.29 -43.09
C LEU A 87 40.15 18.18 -44.57
N ASN A 88 41.15 18.18 -45.46
CA ASN A 88 40.97 18.14 -46.92
C ASN A 88 40.05 19.23 -47.50
N GLY A 89 39.86 20.35 -46.78
CA GLY A 89 38.95 21.44 -47.15
C GLY A 89 37.51 21.30 -46.64
N LEU A 90 37.21 20.26 -45.85
CA LEU A 90 35.93 20.06 -45.17
C LEU A 90 36.05 20.42 -43.68
N TYR A 91 34.93 20.85 -43.07
CA TYR A 91 34.82 21.09 -41.63
C TYR A 91 34.88 19.76 -40.87
N GLU A 92 35.73 19.65 -39.86
CA GLU A 92 35.98 18.41 -39.11
C GLU A 92 36.33 18.72 -37.65
N ARG A 93 35.97 17.82 -36.71
CA ARG A 93 36.07 18.02 -35.25
C ARG A 93 35.24 19.20 -34.73
N GLU A 94 35.54 19.66 -33.52
CA GLU A 94 34.90 20.81 -32.89
C GLU A 94 35.21 22.11 -33.64
N GLY A 95 34.18 22.91 -33.87
CA GLY A 95 34.31 24.25 -34.44
C GLY A 95 33.03 25.07 -34.31
N VAL A 96 33.09 26.33 -34.77
CA VAL A 96 31.97 27.26 -34.82
C VAL A 96 31.68 27.63 -36.27
N ALA A 97 30.45 27.41 -36.72
CA ALA A 97 29.96 27.88 -38.02
C ALA A 97 28.92 29.00 -37.83
N TYR A 98 29.09 30.08 -38.58
CA TYR A 98 28.13 31.17 -38.70
C TYR A 98 27.47 31.05 -40.06
N PHE A 99 26.15 30.93 -40.09
CA PHE A 99 25.38 30.72 -41.32
C PHE A 99 24.76 32.02 -41.83
N LYS A 100 24.79 32.18 -43.15
CA LYS A 100 24.13 33.28 -43.86
C LYS A 100 22.66 33.34 -43.51
N GLY A 101 22.26 34.40 -42.82
CA GLY A 101 20.91 34.54 -42.23
C GLY A 101 20.89 34.68 -40.70
N GLY A 102 22.05 34.58 -40.04
CA GLY A 102 22.22 34.89 -38.61
C GLY A 102 22.08 33.71 -37.66
N ASN A 103 22.05 32.47 -38.18
CA ASN A 103 22.11 31.27 -37.34
C ASN A 103 23.58 30.93 -37.03
N MET A 104 23.82 30.20 -35.94
CA MET A 104 25.16 29.78 -35.51
C MET A 104 25.12 28.32 -35.03
N TYR A 105 26.21 27.57 -35.22
CA TYR A 105 26.42 26.26 -34.60
C TYR A 105 27.79 26.20 -33.96
N THR A 106 27.88 25.63 -32.76
CA THR A 106 29.11 25.33 -32.03
C THR A 106 29.08 23.86 -31.63
N GLY A 107 30.02 23.05 -32.13
CA GLY A 107 30.03 21.62 -31.83
C GLY A 107 30.87 20.84 -32.83
N MET A 108 30.70 19.51 -32.82
CA MET A 108 31.44 18.63 -33.72
C MET A 108 30.92 18.68 -35.17
N PHE A 109 31.85 18.54 -36.10
CA PHE A 109 31.66 18.38 -37.53
C PHE A 109 32.32 17.09 -38.00
N SER A 110 31.73 16.46 -39.01
CA SER A 110 32.41 15.43 -39.81
C SER A 110 31.95 15.45 -41.25
N GLU A 111 32.90 15.25 -42.18
CA GLU A 111 32.71 15.35 -43.64
C GLU A 111 32.08 16.68 -44.09
N GLY A 112 32.33 17.78 -43.36
CA GLY A 112 31.74 19.09 -43.63
C GLY A 112 30.30 19.26 -43.15
N THR A 113 29.74 18.31 -42.40
CA THR A 113 28.38 18.37 -41.83
C THR A 113 28.41 18.45 -40.30
N MET A 114 27.41 19.11 -39.69
CA MET A 114 27.25 19.10 -38.22
C MET A 114 26.89 17.68 -37.77
N HIS A 115 27.65 17.13 -36.83
CA HIS A 115 27.60 15.70 -36.48
C HIS A 115 28.02 15.48 -35.01
N GLY A 116 27.32 14.59 -34.29
CA GLY A 116 27.57 14.34 -32.87
C GLY A 116 27.09 15.49 -31.99
N LYS A 117 27.70 15.68 -30.82
CA LYS A 117 27.29 16.74 -29.88
C LYS A 117 27.57 18.14 -30.40
N GLY A 118 26.59 19.02 -30.24
CA GLY A 118 26.72 20.45 -30.50
C GLY A 118 25.51 21.26 -30.04
N THR A 119 25.63 22.57 -30.25
CA THR A 119 24.60 23.57 -29.96
C THR A 119 24.33 24.39 -31.20
N TYR A 120 23.08 24.42 -31.66
CA TYR A 120 22.61 25.29 -32.75
C TYR A 120 21.78 26.44 -32.17
N THR A 121 22.03 27.65 -32.64
CA THR A 121 21.31 28.88 -32.29
C THR A 121 20.67 29.44 -33.55
N TRP A 122 19.35 29.57 -33.55
CA TRP A 122 18.62 30.26 -34.60
C TRP A 122 18.65 31.78 -34.39
N LYS A 123 18.54 32.54 -35.48
CA LYS A 123 18.53 34.02 -35.51
C LYS A 123 17.49 34.70 -34.60
N ASP A 124 16.48 33.96 -34.15
CA ASP A 124 15.38 34.40 -33.28
C ASP A 124 15.68 34.19 -31.78
N GLY A 125 16.79 33.52 -31.46
CA GLY A 125 17.20 33.19 -30.10
C GLY A 125 16.76 31.81 -29.61
N LEU A 126 16.04 31.01 -30.41
CA LEU A 126 15.87 29.59 -30.12
C LEU A 126 17.25 28.92 -30.11
N THR A 127 17.48 28.02 -29.16
CA THR A 127 18.67 27.16 -29.12
C THR A 127 18.29 25.68 -28.99
N PHE A 128 19.09 24.81 -29.59
CA PHE A 128 19.07 23.36 -29.41
C PHE A 128 20.46 22.88 -29.02
N GLU A 129 20.53 22.04 -27.98
CA GLU A 129 21.75 21.44 -27.45
C GLU A 129 21.56 19.92 -27.38
N GLY A 130 22.32 19.14 -28.15
CA GLY A 130 22.07 17.70 -28.30
C GLY A 130 22.91 17.03 -29.38
N ASP A 131 22.45 15.88 -29.87
CA ASP A 131 23.10 15.15 -30.97
C ASP A 131 22.64 15.64 -32.35
N PHE A 132 23.57 15.65 -33.30
CA PHE A 132 23.37 15.97 -34.71
C PHE A 132 23.79 14.79 -35.59
N TYR A 133 23.08 14.58 -36.69
CA TYR A 133 23.49 13.64 -37.74
C TYR A 133 23.19 14.24 -39.11
N MET A 134 24.22 14.39 -39.95
CA MET A 134 24.12 14.98 -41.29
C MET A 134 23.36 16.32 -41.29
N ASN A 135 23.78 17.25 -40.43
CA ASN A 135 23.16 18.56 -40.18
C ASN A 135 21.81 18.58 -39.44
N PHE A 136 21.19 17.44 -39.10
CA PHE A 136 19.90 17.41 -38.41
C PHE A 136 20.02 17.08 -36.92
N PRO A 137 19.42 17.87 -36.01
CA PRO A 137 19.12 17.46 -34.64
C PRO A 137 18.40 16.10 -34.58
N MET A 138 18.94 15.21 -33.76
CA MET A 138 18.59 13.79 -33.63
C MET A 138 18.81 13.30 -32.19
N GLY A 139 18.34 12.10 -31.88
CA GLY A 139 18.63 11.45 -30.60
C GLY A 139 17.98 12.19 -29.44
N HIS A 140 18.75 12.50 -28.39
CA HIS A 140 18.28 13.30 -27.26
C HIS A 140 18.86 14.72 -27.31
N GLY A 141 18.07 15.70 -26.92
CA GLY A 141 18.52 17.07 -26.79
C GLY A 141 17.54 18.01 -26.11
N VAL A 142 17.98 19.25 -25.95
CA VAL A 142 17.32 20.29 -25.17
C VAL A 142 17.05 21.50 -26.06
N TYR A 143 15.78 21.84 -26.27
CA TYR A 143 15.39 23.14 -26.85
C TYR A 143 15.18 24.17 -25.74
N LYS A 144 15.65 25.40 -25.95
CA LYS A 144 15.39 26.56 -25.07
C LYS A 144 14.91 27.72 -25.93
N TRP A 145 13.70 28.19 -25.69
CA TRP A 145 13.05 29.28 -26.44
C TRP A 145 13.37 30.65 -25.81
N PRO A 146 13.26 31.77 -26.57
CA PRO A 146 13.59 33.12 -26.09
C PRO A 146 12.78 33.62 -24.89
N ASP A 147 11.61 33.02 -24.61
CA ASP A 147 10.78 33.32 -23.43
C ASP A 147 11.25 32.58 -22.16
N GLY A 148 12.26 31.71 -22.29
CA GLY A 148 12.74 30.83 -21.23
C GLY A 148 12.02 29.48 -21.15
N SER A 149 11.03 29.20 -22.02
CA SER A 149 10.43 27.86 -22.10
C SER A 149 11.47 26.84 -22.58
N ARG A 150 11.34 25.58 -22.14
CA ARG A 150 12.34 24.52 -22.36
C ARG A 150 11.66 23.20 -22.73
N TYR A 151 12.29 22.45 -23.64
CA TYR A 151 12.00 21.03 -23.89
C TYR A 151 13.27 20.22 -23.69
N GLU A 152 13.16 19.01 -23.17
CA GLU A 152 14.24 18.04 -23.02
C GLU A 152 13.69 16.64 -23.27
N GLY A 153 14.26 15.92 -24.23
CA GLY A 153 13.78 14.60 -24.63
C GLY A 153 14.27 14.21 -26.01
N GLU A 154 13.54 13.28 -26.62
CA GLU A 154 13.86 12.77 -27.95
C GLU A 154 13.51 13.76 -29.07
N VAL A 155 14.33 13.79 -30.11
CA VAL A 155 14.20 14.66 -31.29
C VAL A 155 14.54 13.88 -32.55
N HIS A 156 13.73 14.05 -33.59
CA HIS A 156 13.96 13.42 -34.89
C HIS A 156 13.82 14.46 -36.01
N LYS A 157 14.93 14.76 -36.71
CA LYS A 157 14.99 15.75 -37.80
C LYS A 157 14.52 17.15 -37.38
N ALA A 158 15.06 17.65 -36.27
CA ALA A 158 14.69 18.92 -35.65
C ALA A 158 13.24 19.05 -35.15
N ILE A 159 12.51 17.93 -35.05
CA ILE A 159 11.12 17.90 -34.56
C ILE A 159 11.04 17.06 -33.29
N ARG A 160 10.30 17.54 -32.29
CA ARG A 160 10.08 16.82 -31.01
C ARG A 160 9.40 15.46 -31.24
N HIS A 161 9.96 14.39 -30.68
CA HIS A 161 9.48 13.01 -30.84
C HIS A 161 9.80 12.17 -29.59
N GLY A 162 9.59 10.85 -29.66
CA GLY A 162 9.82 9.90 -28.56
C GLY A 162 9.21 10.35 -27.24
N HIS A 163 9.92 10.16 -26.13
CA HIS A 163 9.53 10.69 -24.82
C HIS A 163 10.22 12.04 -24.54
N GLY A 164 9.53 12.95 -23.84
CA GLY A 164 10.10 14.26 -23.52
C GLY A 164 9.33 15.14 -22.53
N ILE A 165 10.08 15.96 -21.81
CA ILE A 165 9.61 16.94 -20.84
C ILE A 165 9.54 18.32 -21.50
N TYR A 166 8.44 19.04 -21.33
CA TYR A 166 8.29 20.45 -21.72
C TYR A 166 7.89 21.29 -20.51
N THR A 167 8.49 22.46 -20.35
CA THR A 167 8.17 23.42 -19.29
C THR A 167 8.00 24.80 -19.90
N SER A 168 6.83 25.40 -19.74
CA SER A 168 6.56 26.79 -20.16
C SER A 168 6.98 27.77 -19.07
N SER A 169 7.85 28.71 -19.44
CA SER A 169 8.26 29.84 -18.59
C SER A 169 7.08 30.79 -18.34
N ASN A 170 6.40 31.18 -19.41
CA ASN A 170 5.28 32.13 -19.38
C ASN A 170 4.01 31.54 -18.73
N GLN A 171 3.55 30.39 -19.23
CA GLN A 171 2.25 29.83 -18.84
C GLN A 171 2.31 29.04 -17.52
N GLN A 172 3.52 28.76 -17.00
CA GLN A 172 3.75 27.94 -15.80
C GLN A 172 3.21 26.50 -15.87
N VAL A 173 2.92 26.04 -17.09
CA VAL A 173 2.49 24.69 -17.45
C VAL A 173 3.72 23.81 -17.70
N SER A 174 3.70 22.56 -17.24
CA SER A 174 4.67 21.55 -17.66
C SER A 174 3.98 20.29 -18.19
N TYR A 175 4.65 19.56 -19.07
CA TYR A 175 4.22 18.28 -19.63
C TYR A 175 5.35 17.26 -19.57
N VAL A 176 5.03 16.02 -19.21
CA VAL A 176 5.94 14.87 -19.24
C VAL A 176 5.20 13.74 -19.96
N GLY A 177 5.76 13.23 -21.06
CA GLY A 177 5.08 12.21 -21.84
C GLY A 177 5.58 12.09 -23.27
N ASP A 178 4.74 11.46 -24.08
CA ASP A 178 5.08 11.02 -25.43
C ASP A 178 4.77 12.10 -26.48
N TRP A 179 5.65 12.21 -27.47
CA TRP A 179 5.61 13.18 -28.55
C TRP A 179 5.69 12.49 -29.91
N HIS A 180 4.85 12.92 -30.85
CA HIS A 180 4.93 12.55 -32.25
C HIS A 180 4.76 13.80 -33.12
N LYS A 181 5.80 14.08 -33.91
CA LYS A 181 5.86 15.19 -34.88
C LYS A 181 5.48 16.55 -34.26
N GLY A 182 6.12 16.92 -33.16
CA GLY A 182 5.88 18.21 -32.48
C GLY A 182 4.61 18.26 -31.62
N THR A 183 3.82 17.18 -31.56
CA THR A 183 2.55 17.13 -30.83
C THR A 183 2.55 16.07 -29.73
N ARG A 184 1.96 16.38 -28.57
CA ARG A 184 1.68 15.41 -27.49
C ARG A 184 0.81 14.29 -28.05
N ASN A 185 1.27 13.05 -27.93
CA ASN A 185 0.67 11.89 -28.62
C ASN A 185 1.17 10.58 -27.99
N GLY A 186 0.27 9.75 -27.44
CA GLY A 186 0.63 8.64 -26.57
C GLY A 186 0.19 8.90 -25.13
N LYS A 187 0.96 8.43 -24.13
CA LYS A 187 0.68 8.72 -22.71
C LYS A 187 1.38 10.01 -22.28
N GLY A 188 0.80 10.71 -21.31
CA GLY A 188 1.50 11.83 -20.67
C GLY A 188 0.70 12.57 -19.61
N VAL A 189 1.44 13.21 -18.70
CA VAL A 189 0.94 14.08 -17.64
C VAL A 189 1.18 15.54 -18.02
N ILE A 190 0.18 16.40 -17.80
CA ILE A 190 0.31 17.86 -17.84
C ILE A 190 -0.03 18.44 -16.47
N TYR A 191 0.81 19.34 -15.97
CA TYR A 191 0.57 20.14 -14.78
C TYR A 191 0.21 21.57 -15.20
N TYR A 192 -0.87 22.12 -14.66
CA TYR A 192 -1.38 23.45 -15.00
C TYR A 192 -0.88 24.55 -14.05
N ASN A 193 -0.12 24.19 -13.00
CA ASN A 193 0.45 25.11 -12.01
C ASN A 193 1.74 24.57 -11.39
N LYS A 194 2.56 25.46 -10.81
CA LYS A 194 3.87 25.13 -10.21
C LYS A 194 3.79 24.25 -8.97
N GLU A 195 2.68 24.32 -8.25
CA GLU A 195 2.44 23.54 -7.04
C GLU A 195 2.05 22.08 -7.34
N GLY A 196 1.84 21.74 -8.63
CA GLY A 196 1.48 20.40 -9.08
C GLY A 196 0.07 19.94 -8.66
N THR A 197 -0.75 20.81 -8.09
CA THR A 197 -2.07 20.46 -7.53
C THR A 197 -3.19 20.38 -8.56
N SER A 198 -3.03 20.98 -9.75
CA SER A 198 -3.93 20.77 -10.88
C SER A 198 -3.19 20.16 -12.06
N TRP A 199 -3.67 19.00 -12.51
CA TRP A 199 -2.98 18.17 -13.49
C TRP A 199 -3.96 17.30 -14.27
N TYR A 200 -3.53 16.79 -15.42
CA TYR A 200 -4.23 15.70 -16.13
C TYR A 200 -3.21 14.66 -16.59
N GLU A 201 -3.54 13.39 -16.39
CA GLU A 201 -2.78 12.22 -16.83
C GLU A 201 -3.66 11.36 -17.73
N GLY A 202 -3.18 10.94 -18.90
CA GLY A 202 -3.96 10.06 -19.77
C GLY A 202 -3.45 9.97 -21.21
N ASP A 203 -4.37 9.59 -22.10
CA ASP A 203 -4.12 9.45 -23.54
C ASP A 203 -4.22 10.79 -24.28
N TRP A 204 -3.22 11.03 -25.14
CA TRP A 204 -3.13 12.20 -26.00
C TRP A 204 -3.15 11.81 -27.48
N ILE A 205 -3.91 12.53 -28.30
CA ILE A 205 -3.84 12.46 -29.76
C ILE A 205 -3.73 13.88 -30.33
N SER A 206 -2.52 14.21 -30.80
CA SER A 206 -2.17 15.49 -31.42
C SER A 206 -2.60 16.70 -30.59
N ASN A 207 -1.99 16.84 -29.40
CA ASN A 207 -2.24 17.90 -28.42
C ASN A 207 -3.67 17.95 -27.82
N ARG A 208 -4.53 16.98 -28.10
CA ARG A 208 -5.84 16.82 -27.45
C ARG A 208 -5.85 15.62 -26.51
N LYS A 209 -6.57 15.74 -25.40
CA LYS A 209 -6.99 14.61 -24.56
C LYS A 209 -8.04 13.79 -25.30
N GLU A 210 -7.82 12.50 -25.35
CA GLU A 210 -8.67 11.49 -25.98
C GLU A 210 -8.58 10.21 -25.10
N GLY A 211 -9.13 9.07 -25.52
CA GLY A 211 -8.91 7.79 -24.83
C GLY A 211 -9.40 7.77 -23.37
N TRP A 212 -8.53 7.45 -22.42
CA TRP A 212 -8.82 7.44 -20.98
C TRP A 212 -7.85 8.37 -20.22
N GLY A 213 -8.30 8.97 -19.12
CA GLY A 213 -7.44 9.76 -18.23
C GLY A 213 -8.12 10.36 -17.02
N VAL A 214 -7.29 10.81 -16.08
CA VAL A 214 -7.66 11.43 -14.81
C VAL A 214 -7.30 12.92 -14.85
N GLN A 215 -8.16 13.81 -14.36
CA GLN A 215 -7.85 15.21 -14.12
C GLN A 215 -8.14 15.61 -12.67
N CYS A 216 -7.14 16.19 -12.01
CA CYS A 216 -7.32 16.96 -10.79
C CYS A 216 -7.45 18.45 -11.12
N PHE A 217 -8.53 19.07 -10.66
CA PHE A 217 -8.81 20.49 -10.84
C PHE A 217 -8.19 21.31 -9.70
N SER A 218 -7.96 22.60 -9.91
CA SER A 218 -7.44 23.50 -8.87
C SER A 218 -8.39 23.70 -7.68
N SER A 219 -9.65 23.29 -7.82
CA SER A 219 -10.65 23.15 -6.76
C SER A 219 -10.45 21.89 -5.89
N GLY A 220 -9.54 20.99 -6.25
CA GLY A 220 -9.40 19.65 -5.66
C GLY A 220 -10.43 18.64 -6.19
N ASN A 221 -11.35 19.05 -7.07
CA ASN A 221 -12.28 18.14 -7.73
C ASN A 221 -11.52 17.18 -8.66
N ILE A 222 -12.03 15.97 -8.86
CA ILE A 222 -11.36 14.92 -9.63
C ILE A 222 -12.32 14.30 -10.65
N TYR A 223 -11.92 14.27 -11.93
CA TYR A 223 -12.54 13.45 -12.96
C TYR A 223 -11.64 12.26 -13.31
N GLU A 224 -12.23 11.09 -13.49
CA GLU A 224 -11.59 9.84 -13.93
C GLU A 224 -12.50 9.21 -15.00
N GLY A 225 -12.03 9.01 -16.23
CA GLY A 225 -12.88 8.40 -17.26
C GLY A 225 -12.39 8.59 -18.68
N GLN A 226 -13.31 8.42 -19.64
CA GLN A 226 -12.99 8.59 -21.05
C GLN A 226 -12.99 10.06 -21.47
N TRP A 227 -12.16 10.39 -22.45
CA TRP A 227 -11.96 11.74 -22.98
C TRP A 227 -12.12 11.76 -24.50
N LYS A 228 -12.63 12.88 -25.01
CA LYS A 228 -12.77 13.12 -26.46
C LYS A 228 -12.66 14.60 -26.76
N ASN A 229 -11.75 14.99 -27.65
CA ASN A 229 -11.49 16.38 -28.04
C ASN A 229 -11.40 17.35 -26.83
N ASN A 230 -10.61 17.01 -25.80
CA ASN A 230 -10.48 17.78 -24.55
C ASN A 230 -11.72 17.85 -23.64
N THR A 231 -12.78 17.06 -23.91
CA THR A 231 -14.00 17.01 -23.05
C THR A 231 -14.23 15.63 -22.45
N PHE A 232 -14.93 15.58 -21.30
CA PHE A 232 -15.40 14.31 -20.71
C PHE A 232 -16.36 13.61 -21.67
N HIS A 233 -16.20 12.30 -21.83
CA HIS A 233 -17.05 11.48 -22.68
C HIS A 233 -17.18 10.05 -22.15
N GLY A 234 -18.02 9.23 -22.78
CA GLY A 234 -18.11 7.80 -22.51
C GLY A 234 -18.47 7.51 -21.05
N MET A 235 -17.92 6.46 -20.47
CA MET A 235 -18.04 6.21 -19.03
C MET A 235 -17.00 7.04 -18.25
N GLY A 236 -17.44 7.65 -17.16
CA GLY A 236 -16.58 8.45 -16.31
C GLY A 236 -17.18 8.78 -14.94
N LYS A 237 -16.29 9.16 -14.03
CA LYS A 237 -16.54 9.45 -12.63
C LYS A 237 -16.04 10.85 -12.30
N MET A 238 -16.88 11.67 -11.69
CA MET A 238 -16.53 13.00 -11.18
C MET A 238 -16.80 13.05 -9.67
N ARG A 239 -15.86 13.62 -8.92
CA ARG A 239 -16.00 13.88 -7.48
C ARG A 239 -15.82 15.37 -7.20
N TRP A 240 -16.83 15.98 -6.61
CA TRP A 240 -16.81 17.36 -6.16
C TRP A 240 -16.53 17.40 -4.65
N LEU A 241 -15.29 17.72 -4.27
CA LEU A 241 -14.89 17.76 -2.86
C LEU A 241 -15.52 18.94 -2.10
N THR A 242 -15.84 20.03 -2.80
CA THR A 242 -16.40 21.25 -2.19
C THR A 242 -17.87 21.11 -1.80
N SER A 243 -18.68 20.41 -2.61
CA SER A 243 -20.09 20.10 -2.31
C SER A 243 -20.27 18.75 -1.62
N ASN A 244 -19.23 17.91 -1.59
CA ASN A 244 -19.26 16.54 -1.07
C ASN A 244 -20.22 15.66 -1.89
N GLU A 245 -20.05 15.69 -3.22
CA GLU A 245 -20.88 15.00 -4.21
C GLU A 245 -20.01 14.11 -5.12
N GLU A 246 -20.60 13.05 -5.68
CA GLU A 246 -19.95 12.16 -6.64
C GLU A 246 -20.94 11.71 -7.72
N TYR A 247 -20.52 11.69 -8.97
CA TYR A 247 -21.26 11.09 -10.09
C TYR A 247 -20.43 10.03 -10.78
N ALA A 248 -21.01 8.87 -11.05
CA ALA A 248 -20.40 7.82 -11.87
C ALA A 248 -21.42 7.36 -12.92
N GLY A 249 -21.12 7.53 -14.20
CA GLY A 249 -22.10 7.29 -15.27
C GLY A 249 -21.55 7.66 -16.64
N HIS A 250 -22.47 7.91 -17.58
CA HIS A 250 -22.13 8.27 -18.94
C HIS A 250 -22.06 9.80 -19.15
N TRP A 251 -21.16 10.24 -20.04
CA TRP A 251 -20.84 11.63 -20.31
C TRP A 251 -20.80 11.92 -21.80
N GLU A 252 -21.30 13.09 -22.18
CA GLU A 252 -21.28 13.59 -23.54
C GLU A 252 -20.92 15.08 -23.57
N ASN A 253 -19.85 15.42 -24.30
CA ASN A 253 -19.35 16.78 -24.46
C ASN A 253 -19.14 17.54 -23.13
N GLY A 254 -18.66 16.85 -22.09
CA GLY A 254 -18.46 17.41 -20.75
C GLY A 254 -19.68 17.36 -19.81
N ILE A 255 -20.83 16.84 -20.25
CA ILE A 255 -22.09 16.86 -19.50
C ILE A 255 -22.59 15.42 -19.24
N GLN A 256 -23.12 15.16 -18.04
CA GLN A 256 -23.78 13.89 -17.69
C GLN A 256 -24.93 13.59 -18.66
N ASN A 257 -24.93 12.43 -19.32
CA ASN A 257 -25.98 12.01 -20.25
C ASN A 257 -26.15 10.49 -20.23
N GLY A 258 -27.36 9.96 -20.45
CA GLY A 258 -27.63 8.52 -20.31
C GLY A 258 -27.61 8.03 -18.86
N SER A 259 -27.33 6.75 -18.64
CA SER A 259 -27.40 6.12 -17.32
C SER A 259 -26.25 6.52 -16.40
N GLY A 260 -26.55 6.81 -15.13
CA GLY A 260 -25.54 7.03 -14.09
C GLY A 260 -26.09 7.03 -12.67
N THR A 261 -25.16 7.08 -11.72
CA THR A 261 -25.40 7.23 -10.28
C THR A 261 -24.88 8.59 -9.82
N HIS A 262 -25.69 9.32 -9.05
CA HIS A 262 -25.30 10.58 -8.40
C HIS A 262 -25.50 10.45 -6.89
N THR A 263 -24.45 10.69 -6.11
CA THR A 263 -24.39 10.50 -4.67
C THR A 263 -24.07 11.83 -3.97
N TRP A 264 -24.90 12.18 -2.98
CA TRP A 264 -24.76 13.37 -2.13
C TRP A 264 -24.40 12.95 -0.71
N PHE A 265 -23.19 13.23 -0.24
CA PHE A 265 -22.72 12.83 1.08
C PHE A 265 -23.05 13.91 2.14
N LEU A 266 -24.07 13.67 2.98
CA LEU A 266 -24.52 14.67 3.96
C LEU A 266 -23.52 14.80 5.13
N ARG A 267 -23.42 16.02 5.67
CA ARG A 267 -22.59 16.33 6.83
C ARG A 267 -23.03 15.53 8.06
N ARG A 268 -22.10 14.77 8.65
CA ARG A 268 -22.36 13.76 9.70
C ARG A 268 -23.11 14.31 10.92
N ILE A 269 -24.08 13.52 11.40
CA ILE A 269 -24.48 13.53 12.81
C ILE A 269 -23.55 12.55 13.56
N ALA A 270 -22.91 13.01 14.63
CA ALA A 270 -21.98 12.18 15.39
C ALA A 270 -22.70 10.96 16.01
N GLY A 271 -22.17 9.75 15.77
CA GLY A 271 -22.70 8.51 16.33
C GLY A 271 -23.54 7.63 15.39
N THR A 272 -23.80 8.05 14.15
CA THR A 272 -24.47 7.20 13.14
C THR A 272 -23.50 6.22 12.47
N GLN A 273 -23.90 4.95 12.31
CA GLN A 273 -23.08 3.87 11.72
C GLN A 273 -23.03 3.91 10.19
N TYR A 274 -24.00 4.53 9.52
CA TYR A 274 -24.09 4.59 8.07
C TYR A 274 -23.66 5.97 7.55
N SER A 275 -23.02 5.99 6.38
CA SER A 275 -22.88 7.20 5.57
C SER A 275 -24.27 7.69 5.18
N LEU A 276 -24.73 8.76 5.84
CA LEU A 276 -25.95 9.48 5.50
C LEU A 276 -25.76 10.12 4.12
N ARG A 277 -26.03 9.36 3.07
CA ARG A 277 -25.96 9.82 1.68
C ARG A 277 -27.34 9.73 1.04
N ASN A 278 -27.67 10.70 0.20
CA ASN A 278 -28.72 10.50 -0.79
C ASN A 278 -28.07 9.93 -2.06
N GLU A 279 -28.76 9.10 -2.81
CA GLU A 279 -28.21 8.45 -4.00
C GLU A 279 -29.31 8.28 -5.05
N TYR A 280 -29.10 8.83 -6.24
CA TYR A 280 -29.94 8.62 -7.42
C TYR A 280 -29.26 7.64 -8.37
N VAL A 281 -30.00 6.65 -8.87
CA VAL A 281 -29.56 5.71 -9.91
C VAL A 281 -30.58 5.74 -11.03
N GLY A 282 -30.20 6.20 -12.23
CA GLY A 282 -31.14 6.30 -13.34
C GLY A 282 -30.60 7.08 -14.53
N ASN A 283 -31.51 7.53 -15.39
CA ASN A 283 -31.13 8.25 -16.61
C ASN A 283 -31.01 9.77 -16.39
N PHE A 284 -30.09 10.37 -17.14
CA PHE A 284 -29.80 11.79 -17.22
C PHE A 284 -29.90 12.25 -18.68
N VAL A 285 -30.35 13.49 -18.88
CA VAL A 285 -30.31 14.20 -20.16
C VAL A 285 -29.80 15.60 -19.89
N ASN A 286 -28.69 16.02 -20.51
CA ASN A 286 -28.05 17.32 -20.24
C ASN A 286 -27.79 17.58 -18.73
N GLY A 287 -27.44 16.53 -17.98
CA GLY A 287 -27.27 16.52 -16.53
C GLY A 287 -28.54 16.81 -15.73
N ILE A 288 -29.71 16.51 -16.28
CA ILE A 288 -31.00 16.60 -15.60
C ILE A 288 -31.56 15.18 -15.52
N ARG A 289 -32.01 14.74 -14.33
CA ARG A 289 -32.62 13.42 -14.14
C ARG A 289 -33.94 13.35 -14.92
N GLN A 290 -34.07 12.35 -15.77
CA GLN A 290 -35.20 12.22 -16.71
C GLN A 290 -35.44 10.75 -17.09
N GLY A 291 -36.71 10.34 -17.18
CA GLY A 291 -37.09 8.94 -17.40
C GLY A 291 -37.06 8.13 -16.11
N GLN A 292 -36.99 6.80 -16.20
CA GLN A 292 -37.00 5.93 -15.02
C GLN A 292 -35.74 6.11 -14.16
N GLY A 293 -35.90 6.12 -12.83
CA GLY A 293 -34.81 6.22 -11.88
C GLY A 293 -35.21 5.99 -10.42
N GLN A 294 -34.28 5.42 -9.66
CA GLN A 294 -34.39 5.16 -8.23
C GLN A 294 -33.70 6.27 -7.43
N PHE A 295 -34.24 6.63 -6.27
CA PHE A 295 -33.62 7.58 -5.34
C PHE A 295 -33.70 7.05 -3.91
N TYR A 296 -32.54 6.75 -3.33
CA TYR A 296 -32.36 6.36 -1.95
C TYR A 296 -32.12 7.63 -1.11
N TYR A 297 -32.93 7.82 -0.07
CA TYR A 297 -32.78 8.92 0.87
C TYR A 297 -31.96 8.45 2.09
N ALA A 298 -31.09 9.32 2.60
CA ALA A 298 -30.25 9.04 3.78
C ALA A 298 -31.04 8.65 5.06
N ASN A 299 -32.35 8.89 5.09
CA ASN A 299 -33.26 8.53 6.18
C ASN A 299 -33.93 7.14 6.03
N GLY A 300 -33.53 6.35 5.02
CA GLY A 300 -34.09 5.02 4.74
C GLY A 300 -35.36 5.00 3.89
N ALA A 301 -35.86 6.16 3.45
CA ALA A 301 -36.90 6.21 2.41
C ALA A 301 -36.31 5.93 1.02
N MET A 302 -37.15 5.52 0.07
CA MET A 302 -36.76 5.22 -1.31
C MET A 302 -37.87 5.63 -2.28
N TYR A 303 -37.50 6.19 -3.44
CA TYR A 303 -38.38 6.30 -4.61
C TYR A 303 -37.88 5.42 -5.75
N ASP A 304 -38.80 4.92 -6.57
CA ASP A 304 -38.56 4.12 -7.77
C ASP A 304 -39.66 4.43 -8.80
N GLY A 305 -39.33 5.12 -9.89
CA GLY A 305 -40.32 5.58 -10.87
C GLY A 305 -39.79 6.64 -11.83
N GLU A 306 -40.71 7.36 -12.47
CA GLU A 306 -40.38 8.36 -13.50
C GLU A 306 -39.85 9.68 -12.93
N TRP A 307 -38.94 10.30 -13.67
CA TRP A 307 -38.38 11.61 -13.41
C TRP A 307 -38.58 12.53 -14.61
N ASN A 308 -38.89 13.79 -14.34
CA ASN A 308 -38.99 14.85 -15.32
C ASN A 308 -38.39 16.13 -14.73
N ASN A 309 -37.50 16.79 -15.46
CA ASN A 309 -36.85 18.04 -15.04
C ASN A 309 -36.31 18.01 -13.59
N ASN A 310 -35.56 16.96 -13.22
CA ASN A 310 -35.04 16.72 -11.86
C ASN A 310 -36.07 16.41 -10.76
N LYS A 311 -37.37 16.29 -11.06
CA LYS A 311 -38.44 16.00 -10.10
C LYS A 311 -39.05 14.62 -10.35
N LYS A 312 -39.61 13.98 -9.33
CA LYS A 312 -40.44 12.77 -9.49
C LYS A 312 -41.71 13.12 -10.27
N HIS A 313 -42.10 12.25 -11.20
CA HIS A 313 -43.21 12.43 -12.13
C HIS A 313 -43.85 11.07 -12.44
N GLY A 314 -44.87 11.03 -13.30
CA GLY A 314 -45.43 9.80 -13.89
C GLY A 314 -45.83 8.75 -12.84
N GLN A 315 -45.70 7.47 -13.18
CA GLN A 315 -45.96 6.41 -12.20
C GLN A 315 -44.71 6.12 -11.34
N GLY A 316 -44.91 5.88 -10.05
CA GLY A 316 -43.81 5.53 -9.16
C GLY A 316 -44.23 4.90 -7.83
N LYS A 317 -43.25 4.25 -7.20
CA LYS A 317 -43.32 3.61 -5.89
C LYS A 317 -42.47 4.41 -4.90
N PHE A 318 -43.06 4.81 -3.77
CA PHE A 318 -42.35 5.50 -2.69
C PHE A 318 -42.45 4.69 -1.40
N ILE A 319 -41.31 4.23 -0.90
CA ILE A 319 -41.17 3.60 0.41
C ILE A 319 -40.80 4.71 1.41
N PHE A 320 -41.68 4.96 2.37
CA PHE A 320 -41.46 5.96 3.42
C PHE A 320 -40.49 5.41 4.49
N LYS A 321 -39.84 6.31 5.23
CA LYS A 321 -38.89 6.02 6.34
C LYS A 321 -39.45 5.14 7.49
N ASN A 322 -40.74 4.82 7.47
CA ASN A 322 -41.45 3.98 8.43
C ASN A 322 -41.89 2.62 7.83
N GLY A 323 -41.46 2.30 6.61
CA GLY A 323 -41.80 1.07 5.89
C GLY A 323 -43.15 1.09 5.17
N GLN A 324 -43.94 2.17 5.26
CA GLN A 324 -45.14 2.32 4.42
C GLN A 324 -44.76 2.45 2.95
N ILE A 325 -45.63 1.98 2.05
CA ILE A 325 -45.41 2.02 0.60
C ILE A 325 -46.60 2.75 -0.05
N TYR A 326 -46.30 3.76 -0.87
CA TYR A 326 -47.21 4.31 -1.87
C TYR A 326 -46.82 3.76 -3.25
N ILE A 327 -47.82 3.49 -4.10
CA ILE A 327 -47.64 3.19 -5.54
C ILE A 327 -48.74 3.97 -6.26
N GLY A 328 -48.36 4.79 -7.24
CA GLY A 328 -49.29 5.62 -8.00
C GLY A 328 -48.60 6.81 -8.67
N GLU A 329 -49.40 7.82 -9.05
CA GLU A 329 -48.94 8.95 -9.84
C GLU A 329 -48.25 10.05 -9.02
N PHE A 330 -47.19 10.61 -9.58
CA PHE A 330 -46.46 11.77 -9.06
C PHE A 330 -46.49 12.92 -10.06
N VAL A 331 -46.66 14.15 -9.54
CA VAL A 331 -46.62 15.39 -10.32
C VAL A 331 -45.77 16.41 -9.57
N GLU A 332 -44.72 16.93 -10.20
CA GLU A 332 -43.81 17.95 -9.64
C GLU A 332 -43.34 17.61 -8.21
N ASP A 333 -42.76 16.42 -8.03
CA ASP A 333 -42.36 15.81 -6.75
C ASP A 333 -43.49 15.45 -5.76
N GLN A 334 -44.73 15.83 -6.01
CA GLN A 334 -45.89 15.57 -5.13
C GLN A 334 -46.63 14.29 -5.52
N ILE A 335 -47.35 13.70 -4.56
CA ILE A 335 -48.27 12.57 -4.78
C ILE A 335 -49.58 13.13 -5.36
N ALA A 336 -50.06 12.61 -6.49
CA ALA A 336 -51.25 13.13 -7.17
C ALA A 336 -52.56 12.81 -6.42
N GLU A 337 -52.74 11.56 -6.02
CA GLU A 337 -53.85 11.13 -5.15
C GLU A 337 -53.32 10.63 -3.80
N TYR A 338 -53.68 11.32 -2.73
CA TYR A 338 -53.32 10.93 -1.36
C TYR A 338 -54.25 9.80 -0.86
N PRO A 339 -53.76 8.57 -0.60
CA PRO A 339 -54.61 7.51 -0.10
C PRO A 339 -55.00 7.78 1.36
N ASN A 340 -56.27 7.56 1.68
CA ASN A 340 -56.69 7.44 3.08
C ASN A 340 -56.08 6.15 3.67
N PHE A 341 -54.96 6.28 4.38
CA PHE A 341 -54.27 5.19 5.08
C PHE A 341 -55.11 4.60 6.23
N LYS A 342 -56.13 3.80 5.89
CA LYS A 342 -56.81 2.92 6.83
C LYS A 342 -55.97 1.67 7.09
N TYR A 343 -55.94 1.25 8.35
CA TYR A 343 -55.13 0.13 8.84
C TYR A 343 -55.82 -1.22 8.55
N ASP A 344 -55.67 -1.76 7.35
CA ASP A 344 -56.13 -3.11 7.01
C ASP A 344 -54.95 -4.09 6.88
N ARG A 345 -54.83 -5.01 7.85
CA ARG A 345 -53.68 -5.90 8.07
C ARG A 345 -53.50 -7.06 7.07
N VAL A 346 -54.27 -7.09 5.99
CA VAL A 346 -54.51 -8.31 5.20
C VAL A 346 -53.74 -8.36 3.86
N ASN A 347 -53.43 -7.20 3.27
CA ASN A 347 -52.86 -7.11 1.91
C ASN A 347 -51.44 -6.51 1.91
N THR A 348 -50.44 -7.26 2.37
CA THR A 348 -49.03 -7.00 2.04
C THR A 348 -48.68 -7.64 0.70
N PRO A 349 -48.26 -6.88 -0.34
CA PRO A 349 -47.81 -7.45 -1.60
C PRO A 349 -46.57 -8.35 -1.41
N ASP A 350 -46.45 -9.39 -2.24
CA ASP A 350 -45.29 -10.28 -2.23
C ASP A 350 -43.98 -9.53 -2.57
N LEU A 351 -42.91 -9.87 -1.85
CA LEU A 351 -41.57 -9.29 -1.97
C LEU A 351 -40.57 -10.25 -2.64
N SER A 352 -40.99 -11.46 -3.02
CA SER A 352 -40.15 -12.51 -3.63
C SER A 352 -39.35 -12.08 -4.88
N GLY A 353 -39.81 -11.05 -5.59
CA GLY A 353 -39.18 -10.55 -6.82
C GLY A 353 -37.95 -9.65 -6.65
N ILE A 354 -37.61 -9.21 -5.42
CA ILE A 354 -36.55 -8.21 -5.23
C ILE A 354 -35.15 -8.87 -5.21
N ARG A 355 -34.47 -8.86 -6.37
CA ARG A 355 -33.02 -9.11 -6.43
C ARG A 355 -32.24 -7.93 -5.81
N THR A 356 -31.75 -8.10 -4.59
CA THR A 356 -30.65 -7.30 -4.05
C THR A 356 -29.36 -7.63 -4.79
N GLN A 357 -28.98 -6.83 -5.79
CA GLN A 357 -27.72 -7.01 -6.52
C GLN A 357 -26.52 -6.53 -5.68
N SER A 358 -25.99 -7.42 -4.84
CA SER A 358 -24.62 -7.29 -4.34
C SER A 358 -23.65 -7.46 -5.51
N SER A 359 -23.01 -6.37 -5.94
CA SER A 359 -22.07 -6.40 -7.07
C SER A 359 -20.72 -6.99 -6.67
N MET A 360 -20.61 -8.33 -6.68
CA MET A 360 -19.33 -9.02 -6.89
C MET A 360 -19.50 -10.20 -7.86
N ASN A 361 -18.92 -10.05 -9.05
CA ASN A 361 -18.76 -11.15 -9.99
C ASN A 361 -17.51 -11.96 -9.60
N LEU A 362 -17.69 -13.08 -8.91
CA LEU A 362 -16.69 -14.15 -8.87
C LEU A 362 -17.37 -15.49 -9.11
N ALA A 363 -16.92 -16.21 -10.14
CA ALA A 363 -17.60 -17.41 -10.62
C ALA A 363 -17.18 -18.66 -9.83
N ARG A 364 -18.14 -19.35 -9.21
CA ARG A 364 -17.98 -20.75 -8.78
C ARG A 364 -19.30 -21.51 -8.88
N SER A 365 -19.24 -22.77 -9.29
CA SER A 365 -20.40 -23.55 -9.78
C SER A 365 -20.78 -24.70 -8.85
N GLY A 366 -22.10 -24.90 -8.65
CA GLY A 366 -22.69 -26.05 -7.96
C GLY A 366 -22.59 -25.97 -6.44
N THR A 367 -23.64 -26.24 -5.65
CA THR A 367 -24.78 -27.14 -5.90
C THR A 367 -26.05 -26.68 -5.19
N SER A 368 -27.22 -26.95 -5.77
CA SER A 368 -28.51 -26.79 -5.08
C SER A 368 -28.79 -27.96 -4.13
N ARG A 369 -29.25 -27.66 -2.91
CA ARG A 369 -30.07 -28.56 -2.09
C ARG A 369 -31.22 -27.75 -1.49
N TYR A 370 -32.40 -28.34 -1.49
CA TYR A 370 -33.58 -27.79 -0.81
C TYR A 370 -33.38 -27.88 0.70
N ASN A 371 -33.86 -26.88 1.44
CA ASN A 371 -34.26 -27.09 2.83
C ASN A 371 -35.46 -26.22 3.18
N THR A 372 -36.56 -26.85 3.60
CA THR A 372 -37.81 -26.17 3.95
C THR A 372 -37.82 -25.84 5.45
N GLY A 373 -37.35 -24.64 5.81
CA GLY A 373 -37.41 -24.09 7.16
C GLY A 373 -38.37 -22.91 7.26
N ILE A 374 -39.07 -22.78 8.38
CA ILE A 374 -39.98 -21.66 8.66
C ILE A 374 -39.13 -20.39 8.92
N PRO A 375 -39.33 -19.26 8.21
CA PRO A 375 -38.64 -18.02 8.50
C PRO A 375 -38.94 -17.51 9.91
N SER A 376 -37.93 -17.04 10.64
CA SER A 376 -38.06 -16.61 12.03
C SER A 376 -38.96 -15.38 12.17
N LEU A 377 -39.95 -15.45 13.08
CA LEU A 377 -40.85 -14.32 13.40
C LEU A 377 -40.15 -13.27 14.30
N SER A 378 -39.05 -12.70 13.84
CA SER A 378 -38.48 -11.47 14.40
C SER A 378 -37.57 -10.76 13.40
N GLY A 379 -37.84 -9.48 13.12
CA GLY A 379 -37.02 -8.62 12.27
C GLY A 379 -35.72 -8.18 12.98
N SER A 380 -34.86 -9.14 13.32
CA SER A 380 -33.59 -8.92 14.02
C SER A 380 -32.42 -8.92 13.05
N TYR A 381 -31.72 -7.78 12.93
CA TYR A 381 -30.64 -7.56 11.96
C TYR A 381 -29.29 -8.19 12.38
N ILE A 382 -29.33 -9.37 13.02
CA ILE A 382 -28.19 -10.04 13.67
C ILE A 382 -28.28 -11.54 13.38
N GLU A 383 -27.94 -11.89 12.15
CA GLU A 383 -27.70 -13.26 11.73
C GLU A 383 -26.36 -13.73 12.33
N LEU A 384 -26.42 -14.67 13.29
CA LEU A 384 -25.25 -15.30 13.89
C LEU A 384 -25.00 -16.65 13.19
N ASP A 385 -23.92 -16.75 12.44
CA ASP A 385 -23.51 -18.05 11.90
C ASP A 385 -22.92 -18.91 13.02
N LEU A 386 -23.76 -19.77 13.59
CA LEU A 386 -23.40 -20.80 14.56
C LEU A 386 -23.47 -22.20 13.94
N SER A 387 -23.48 -22.31 12.59
CA SER A 387 -23.81 -23.54 11.88
C SER A 387 -22.88 -24.70 12.24
N ALA A 388 -21.57 -24.46 12.30
CA ALA A 388 -20.59 -25.48 12.68
C ALA A 388 -20.71 -25.85 14.17
N LEU A 389 -21.03 -24.89 15.03
CA LEU A 389 -21.17 -25.07 16.47
C LEU A 389 -22.39 -25.93 16.83
N LEU A 390 -23.52 -25.72 16.14
CA LEU A 390 -24.77 -26.45 16.41
C LEU A 390 -24.67 -27.94 16.03
N TYR A 391 -23.74 -28.36 15.17
CA TYR A 391 -23.55 -29.79 14.87
C TYR A 391 -23.08 -30.63 16.07
N SER A 392 -22.48 -30.03 17.12
CA SER A 392 -22.13 -30.76 18.34
C SER A 392 -23.34 -31.07 19.24
N PHE A 393 -24.51 -30.51 18.94
CA PHE A 393 -25.76 -30.70 19.70
C PHE A 393 -26.73 -31.67 18.99
N PRO A 394 -27.60 -32.38 19.74
CA PRO A 394 -28.67 -33.20 19.17
C PRO A 394 -29.60 -32.39 18.28
N GLU A 395 -30.09 -32.97 17.19
CA GLU A 395 -30.86 -32.22 16.17
C GLU A 395 -32.15 -31.58 16.75
N GLU A 396 -32.73 -32.23 17.76
CA GLU A 396 -33.94 -31.79 18.48
C GLU A 396 -33.70 -30.51 19.29
N ASP A 397 -32.51 -30.32 19.86
CA ASP A 397 -32.18 -29.19 20.75
C ASP A 397 -31.66 -27.96 20.00
N ARG A 398 -31.04 -28.14 18.82
CA ARG A 398 -30.31 -27.09 18.07
C ARG A 398 -31.10 -25.78 17.90
N GLN A 399 -32.40 -25.87 17.64
CA GLN A 399 -33.26 -24.72 17.40
C GLN A 399 -33.55 -23.91 18.67
N GLU A 400 -33.68 -24.57 19.84
CA GLU A 400 -33.86 -23.85 21.09
C GLU A 400 -32.53 -23.30 21.61
N GLU A 401 -31.42 -24.04 21.49
CA GLU A 401 -30.07 -23.54 21.81
C GLU A 401 -29.71 -22.27 21.02
N LEU A 402 -29.88 -22.28 19.69
CA LEU A 402 -29.67 -21.10 18.83
C LEU A 402 -30.48 -19.89 19.34
N LYS A 403 -31.76 -20.10 19.60
CA LYS A 403 -32.72 -19.07 20.05
C LYS A 403 -32.39 -18.53 21.45
N GLN A 404 -31.95 -19.38 22.38
CA GLN A 404 -31.50 -18.94 23.71
C GLN A 404 -30.19 -18.13 23.62
N VAL A 405 -29.26 -18.52 22.73
CA VAL A 405 -28.05 -17.73 22.44
C VAL A 405 -28.41 -16.37 21.83
N GLU A 406 -29.30 -16.34 20.84
CA GLU A 406 -29.75 -15.07 20.24
C GLU A 406 -30.33 -14.13 21.30
N TYR A 407 -31.19 -14.62 22.20
CA TYR A 407 -31.70 -13.80 23.31
C TYR A 407 -30.58 -13.35 24.28
N ALA A 408 -29.62 -14.22 24.61
CA ALA A 408 -28.49 -13.86 25.47
C ALA A 408 -27.60 -12.79 24.83
N VAL A 409 -27.31 -12.90 23.53
CA VAL A 409 -26.55 -11.93 22.73
C VAL A 409 -27.33 -10.61 22.62
N LEU A 410 -28.62 -10.65 22.25
CA LEU A 410 -29.49 -9.47 22.18
C LEU A 410 -29.54 -8.70 23.50
N ARG A 411 -29.63 -9.41 24.64
CA ARG A 411 -29.59 -8.81 25.99
C ARG A 411 -28.27 -8.11 26.33
N ASN A 412 -27.17 -8.46 25.66
CA ASN A 412 -25.84 -7.86 25.84
C ASN A 412 -25.41 -6.92 24.70
N LEU A 413 -26.20 -6.86 23.62
CA LEU A 413 -25.84 -6.21 22.35
C LEU A 413 -25.40 -4.76 22.50
N THR A 414 -26.08 -3.99 23.34
CA THR A 414 -25.79 -2.56 23.55
C THR A 414 -24.39 -2.33 24.10
N ASP A 415 -23.90 -3.23 24.96
CA ASP A 415 -22.55 -3.13 25.53
C ASP A 415 -21.52 -3.74 24.59
N LEU A 416 -21.83 -4.86 23.93
CA LEU A 416 -20.97 -5.45 22.90
C LEU A 416 -20.75 -4.51 21.70
N ARG A 417 -21.73 -3.68 21.32
CA ARG A 417 -21.57 -2.62 20.33
C ARG A 417 -20.64 -1.49 20.81
N LYS A 418 -20.65 -1.13 22.10
CA LYS A 418 -19.70 -0.16 22.68
C LYS A 418 -18.29 -0.73 22.69
N ILE A 419 -18.13 -1.99 23.11
CA ILE A 419 -16.85 -2.70 23.16
C ILE A 419 -16.28 -2.86 21.76
N TYR A 420 -17.05 -3.39 20.81
CA TYR A 420 -16.64 -3.50 19.40
C TYR A 420 -16.14 -2.15 18.87
N LYS A 421 -16.89 -1.07 19.11
CA LYS A 421 -16.49 0.28 18.69
C LYS A 421 -15.19 0.73 19.38
N LEU A 422 -15.05 0.52 20.70
CA LEU A 422 -13.86 0.90 21.45
C LEU A 422 -12.59 0.25 20.88
N TYR A 423 -12.63 -1.07 20.65
CA TYR A 423 -11.48 -1.81 20.12
C TYR A 423 -11.19 -1.49 18.66
N SER A 424 -12.23 -1.29 17.83
CA SER A 424 -12.07 -0.90 16.42
C SER A 424 -11.48 0.52 16.22
N GLN A 425 -11.37 1.32 17.29
CA GLN A 425 -10.75 2.65 17.25
C GLN A 425 -9.30 2.67 17.74
N LEU A 426 -8.76 1.54 18.26
CA LEU A 426 -7.41 1.51 18.80
C LEU A 426 -6.35 1.68 17.70
N GLY A 427 -5.45 2.64 17.89
CA GLY A 427 -4.40 2.98 16.93
C GLY A 427 -4.84 3.76 15.69
N SER A 428 -6.10 4.20 15.63
CA SER A 428 -6.62 5.01 14.52
C SER A 428 -6.98 6.43 14.99
N ASP A 429 -6.26 7.44 14.49
CA ASP A 429 -6.57 8.85 14.78
C ASP A 429 -7.89 9.31 14.12
N GLY A 430 -8.41 8.54 13.15
CA GLY A 430 -9.78 8.63 12.66
C GLY A 430 -9.99 7.90 11.33
N SER A 431 -11.08 7.14 11.20
CA SER A 431 -11.52 6.62 9.89
C SER A 431 -12.28 7.73 9.14
N PRO A 432 -11.96 8.05 7.87
CA PRO A 432 -12.70 9.06 7.10
C PRO A 432 -14.18 8.67 6.96
N ASP A 433 -14.46 7.36 6.82
CA ASP A 433 -15.80 6.81 6.60
C ASP A 433 -16.56 6.45 7.88
N ASN A 434 -15.86 6.23 9.00
CA ASN A 434 -16.38 5.63 10.24
C ASN A 434 -16.95 4.21 10.04
N THR A 435 -16.64 3.54 8.93
CA THR A 435 -16.78 2.09 8.78
C THR A 435 -15.69 1.42 9.61
N LEU A 436 -15.90 1.41 10.93
CA LEU A 436 -14.99 0.82 11.90
C LEU A 436 -15.09 -0.70 11.81
N LEU A 437 -14.26 -1.31 10.97
CA LEU A 437 -13.95 -2.73 11.01
C LEU A 437 -12.93 -2.98 12.11
N MET A 438 -13.08 -4.07 12.87
CA MET A 438 -12.06 -4.47 13.84
C MET A 438 -11.00 -5.31 13.14
N THR A 439 -9.72 -4.99 13.29
CA THR A 439 -8.63 -5.86 12.83
C THR A 439 -8.43 -7.03 13.80
N LYS A 440 -7.87 -8.15 13.32
CA LYS A 440 -7.50 -9.29 14.18
C LYS A 440 -6.51 -8.87 15.28
N LEU A 441 -5.62 -7.91 14.98
CA LEU A 441 -4.74 -7.26 15.97
C LEU A 441 -5.51 -6.59 17.14
N GLN A 442 -6.58 -5.85 16.83
CA GLN A 442 -7.45 -5.22 17.84
C GLN A 442 -8.30 -6.26 18.59
N PHE A 443 -8.74 -7.33 17.90
CA PHE A 443 -9.50 -8.42 18.52
C PHE A 443 -8.67 -9.22 19.53
N TRP A 444 -7.42 -9.56 19.21
CA TRP A 444 -6.50 -10.20 20.15
C TRP A 444 -6.25 -9.34 21.40
N ARG A 445 -6.16 -8.00 21.25
CA ARG A 445 -6.07 -7.08 22.39
C ARG A 445 -7.31 -7.16 23.28
N PHE A 446 -8.51 -7.19 22.68
CA PHE A 446 -9.77 -7.42 23.40
C PHE A 446 -9.78 -8.75 24.15
N LEU A 447 -9.31 -9.85 23.54
CA LEU A 447 -9.23 -11.16 24.19
C LEU A 447 -8.27 -11.15 25.41
N LYS A 448 -7.10 -10.50 25.28
CA LYS A 448 -6.13 -10.31 26.38
C LYS A 448 -6.67 -9.43 27.50
N ASP A 449 -7.28 -8.30 27.18
CA ASP A 449 -7.85 -7.40 28.19
C ASP A 449 -9.00 -8.08 28.95
N CYS A 450 -9.82 -8.88 28.27
CA CYS A 450 -10.84 -9.73 28.89
C CYS A 450 -10.28 -10.95 29.63
N LYS A 451 -8.96 -11.18 29.57
CA LYS A 451 -8.24 -12.31 30.20
C LYS A 451 -8.78 -13.68 29.79
N LEU A 452 -9.25 -13.81 28.56
CA LEU A 452 -9.81 -15.07 28.07
C LEU A 452 -8.71 -16.13 27.90
N HIS A 453 -7.46 -15.72 27.67
CA HIS A 453 -6.29 -16.60 27.58
C HIS A 453 -5.94 -17.29 28.90
N HIS A 454 -6.40 -16.75 30.04
CA HIS A 454 -6.16 -17.35 31.36
C HIS A 454 -6.88 -18.71 31.56
N TYR A 455 -7.76 -19.13 30.65
CA TYR A 455 -8.43 -20.44 30.69
C TYR A 455 -7.57 -21.59 30.10
N SER A 456 -6.24 -21.48 30.19
CA SER A 456 -5.27 -22.43 29.63
C SER A 456 -5.43 -22.64 28.12
N ILE A 457 -5.66 -21.55 27.38
CA ILE A 457 -5.82 -21.52 25.92
C ILE A 457 -5.16 -20.25 25.38
N THR A 458 -4.16 -20.42 24.50
CA THR A 458 -3.39 -19.31 23.92
C THR A 458 -4.17 -18.54 22.86
N LEU A 459 -3.73 -17.32 22.52
CA LEU A 459 -4.35 -16.53 21.45
C LEU A 459 -4.27 -17.22 20.07
N SER A 460 -3.20 -17.98 19.79
CA SER A 460 -3.08 -18.72 18.52
C SER A 460 -4.05 -19.90 18.48
N GLU A 461 -4.26 -20.62 19.60
CA GLU A 461 -5.28 -21.66 19.70
C GLU A 461 -6.69 -21.09 19.52
N MET A 462 -7.01 -19.95 20.14
CA MET A 462 -8.27 -19.23 19.90
C MET A 462 -8.46 -18.87 18.43
N ASP A 463 -7.42 -18.33 17.78
CA ASP A 463 -7.49 -17.90 16.39
C ASP A 463 -7.63 -19.09 15.41
N ARG A 464 -7.03 -20.24 15.72
CA ARG A 464 -7.29 -21.51 15.01
C ARG A 464 -8.74 -21.97 15.17
N ILE A 465 -9.29 -21.97 16.39
CA ILE A 465 -10.68 -22.38 16.68
C ILE A 465 -11.71 -21.50 15.96
N LEU A 466 -11.37 -20.23 15.71
CA LEU A 466 -12.21 -19.27 14.98
C LEU A 466 -11.99 -19.25 13.47
N THR A 467 -11.05 -20.04 12.95
CA THR A 467 -10.77 -20.16 11.52
C THR A 467 -11.66 -21.26 10.90
N VAL A 468 -12.31 -20.96 9.77
CA VAL A 468 -13.21 -21.90 9.08
C VAL A 468 -12.38 -22.84 8.20
N GLU A 469 -12.83 -24.08 7.99
CA GLU A 469 -12.14 -25.14 7.22
C GLU A 469 -11.82 -24.79 5.74
N ASN A 470 -12.23 -23.61 5.25
CA ASN A 470 -12.01 -23.14 3.87
C ASN A 470 -11.23 -21.80 3.82
N THR A 471 -10.57 -21.39 4.91
CA THR A 471 -9.70 -20.20 4.96
C THR A 471 -8.29 -20.56 4.49
N ASP A 472 -7.64 -19.68 3.72
CA ASP A 472 -6.27 -19.92 3.25
C ASP A 472 -5.26 -19.91 4.41
N THR A 473 -4.26 -20.80 4.34
CA THR A 473 -3.35 -21.08 5.48
C THR A 473 -2.44 -19.90 5.85
N GLU A 474 -2.29 -18.91 4.97
CA GLU A 474 -1.55 -17.66 5.22
C GLU A 474 -2.41 -16.55 5.87
N GLU A 475 -3.75 -16.69 5.91
CA GLU A 475 -4.63 -15.75 6.63
C GLU A 475 -4.78 -16.09 8.12
N VAL A 476 -4.45 -17.33 8.49
CA VAL A 476 -4.36 -17.77 9.89
C VAL A 476 -3.26 -16.96 10.57
N HIS A 477 -3.58 -16.34 11.71
CA HIS A 477 -2.72 -15.39 12.41
C HIS A 477 -2.29 -14.14 11.60
N SER A 478 -2.96 -13.79 10.48
CA SER A 478 -2.73 -12.53 9.77
C SER A 478 -3.35 -11.33 10.53
N PRO A 479 -2.55 -10.36 11.02
CA PRO A 479 -3.03 -9.28 11.90
C PRO A 479 -3.96 -8.29 11.19
N HIS A 480 -3.83 -8.20 9.86
CA HIS A 480 -4.56 -7.30 8.96
C HIS A 480 -6.01 -7.70 8.72
N SER A 481 -6.34 -8.98 8.92
CA SER A 481 -7.67 -9.53 8.64
C SER A 481 -8.76 -8.80 9.43
N THR A 482 -9.79 -8.31 8.73
CA THR A 482 -10.85 -7.47 9.30
C THR A 482 -12.13 -8.23 9.60
N MET A 483 -12.73 -8.01 10.76
CA MET A 483 -13.99 -8.63 11.18
C MET A 483 -15.12 -7.62 11.41
N LEU A 484 -16.31 -7.99 10.94
CA LEU A 484 -17.57 -7.26 11.15
C LEU A 484 -18.11 -7.51 12.56
N LEU A 485 -19.00 -6.64 13.03
CA LEU A 485 -19.71 -6.83 14.32
C LEU A 485 -20.39 -8.21 14.42
N ARG A 486 -21.00 -8.73 13.34
CA ARG A 486 -21.60 -10.07 13.35
C ARG A 486 -20.58 -11.17 13.63
N THR A 487 -19.42 -11.10 12.97
CA THR A 487 -18.30 -12.03 13.14
C THR A 487 -17.73 -11.94 14.55
N PHE A 488 -17.54 -10.73 15.09
CA PHE A 488 -17.14 -10.52 16.48
C PHE A 488 -18.11 -11.15 17.49
N LEU A 489 -19.43 -11.01 17.28
CA LEU A 489 -20.46 -11.62 18.13
C LEU A 489 -20.43 -13.15 18.04
N THR A 490 -20.37 -13.72 16.82
CA THR A 490 -20.18 -15.16 16.58
C THR A 490 -18.92 -15.68 17.29
N ASN A 491 -17.78 -15.01 17.12
CA ASN A 491 -16.50 -15.45 17.68
C ASN A 491 -16.52 -15.52 19.21
N ILE A 492 -17.22 -14.58 19.88
CA ILE A 492 -17.39 -14.63 21.34
C ILE A 492 -18.23 -15.85 21.76
N VAL A 493 -19.26 -16.25 21.00
CA VAL A 493 -20.05 -17.45 21.30
C VAL A 493 -19.21 -18.72 21.14
N TYR A 494 -18.45 -18.86 20.04
CA TYR A 494 -17.57 -20.00 19.81
C TYR A 494 -16.50 -20.15 20.91
N LEU A 495 -15.79 -19.06 21.25
CA LEU A 495 -14.79 -19.08 22.32
C LEU A 495 -15.42 -19.38 23.69
N ALA A 496 -16.61 -18.82 23.98
CA ALA A 496 -17.28 -19.07 25.25
C ALA A 496 -17.69 -20.54 25.43
N TYR A 497 -18.14 -21.20 24.36
CA TYR A 497 -18.41 -22.64 24.38
C TYR A 497 -17.14 -23.47 24.59
N HIS A 498 -16.06 -23.15 23.88
CA HIS A 498 -14.79 -23.88 24.00
C HIS A 498 -14.19 -23.74 25.41
N ILE A 499 -14.19 -22.52 25.98
CA ILE A 499 -13.77 -22.24 27.37
C ILE A 499 -14.66 -22.97 28.40
N CYS A 500 -15.94 -23.18 28.07
CA CYS A 500 -16.83 -24.01 28.87
C CYS A 500 -16.45 -25.50 28.83
N GLN A 501 -16.18 -26.06 27.65
CA GLN A 501 -15.82 -27.46 27.47
C GLN A 501 -14.50 -27.81 28.16
N THR A 502 -13.47 -26.97 28.06
CA THR A 502 -12.17 -27.24 28.73
C THR A 502 -12.26 -27.16 30.26
N GLY A 503 -13.22 -26.41 30.80
CA GLY A 503 -13.34 -26.14 32.23
C GLY A 503 -14.34 -27.01 33.00
N ASN A 504 -15.15 -27.85 32.36
CA ASN A 504 -16.28 -28.54 33.03
C ASN A 504 -16.43 -30.01 32.60
N GLN A 505 -16.63 -30.92 33.56
CA GLN A 505 -16.85 -32.36 33.28
C GLN A 505 -18.35 -32.75 33.11
N GLU A 506 -19.25 -31.76 33.10
CA GLU A 506 -20.69 -31.98 33.03
C GLU A 506 -21.17 -32.16 31.59
N LYS A 507 -22.13 -33.07 31.37
CA LYS A 507 -22.56 -33.49 30.02
C LYS A 507 -23.53 -32.55 29.32
N ASN A 508 -24.12 -31.59 30.04
CA ASN A 508 -25.20 -30.73 29.54
C ASN A 508 -24.73 -29.26 29.57
N ILE A 509 -23.97 -28.85 28.56
CA ILE A 509 -23.39 -27.50 28.46
C ILE A 509 -24.20 -26.69 27.43
N SER A 510 -25.04 -25.75 27.89
CA SER A 510 -25.77 -24.82 27.02
C SER A 510 -24.87 -23.69 26.52
N LEU A 511 -25.00 -23.34 25.24
CA LEU A 511 -24.30 -22.21 24.61
C LEU A 511 -24.68 -20.88 25.28
N ALA A 512 -25.96 -20.71 25.66
CA ALA A 512 -26.48 -19.47 26.24
C ALA A 512 -25.91 -19.21 27.64
N ASP A 513 -25.75 -20.26 28.45
CA ASP A 513 -25.12 -20.18 29.77
C ASP A 513 -23.62 -19.89 29.66
N CYS A 514 -22.93 -20.53 28.70
CA CYS A 514 -21.50 -20.30 28.48
C CYS A 514 -21.19 -18.89 28.00
N PHE A 515 -21.95 -18.38 27.03
CA PHE A 515 -21.89 -16.98 26.63
C PHE A 515 -22.18 -16.04 27.81
N THR A 516 -23.20 -16.34 28.62
CA THR A 516 -23.55 -15.53 29.81
C THR A 516 -22.45 -15.56 30.88
N LYS A 517 -21.81 -16.71 31.10
CA LYS A 517 -20.67 -16.89 32.01
C LYS A 517 -19.49 -16.01 31.58
N VAL A 518 -19.05 -16.11 30.33
CA VAL A 518 -17.94 -15.28 29.80
C VAL A 518 -18.31 -13.78 29.76
N MET A 519 -19.54 -13.44 29.41
CA MET A 519 -20.01 -12.05 29.47
C MET A 519 -19.96 -11.46 30.89
N THR A 520 -20.24 -12.25 31.93
CA THR A 520 -20.30 -11.77 33.32
C THR A 520 -18.98 -11.89 34.08
N GLN A 521 -18.16 -12.90 33.81
CA GLN A 521 -16.89 -13.14 34.50
C GLN A 521 -15.71 -12.40 33.86
N ASN A 522 -15.71 -12.22 32.52
CA ASN A 522 -14.55 -11.69 31.78
C ASN A 522 -14.85 -10.36 31.07
N ILE A 523 -15.86 -10.35 30.21
CA ILE A 523 -16.05 -9.21 29.27
C ILE A 523 -16.56 -7.97 30.00
N ARG A 524 -17.66 -8.04 30.74
CA ARG A 524 -18.21 -6.88 31.47
C ARG A 524 -17.24 -6.29 32.52
N PRO A 525 -16.47 -7.08 33.30
CA PRO A 525 -15.56 -6.52 34.30
C PRO A 525 -14.28 -5.90 33.73
N HIS A 526 -13.88 -6.20 32.48
CA HIS A 526 -12.54 -5.87 31.99
C HIS A 526 -12.47 -5.16 30.62
N ALA A 527 -13.45 -5.32 29.72
CA ALA A 527 -13.39 -4.84 28.33
C ALA A 527 -13.39 -3.29 28.13
N THR A 528 -13.25 -2.50 29.19
CA THR A 528 -13.02 -1.05 29.12
C THR A 528 -11.63 -0.64 29.63
N ASN A 529 -10.78 -1.60 30.00
CA ASN A 529 -9.45 -1.37 30.57
C ASN A 529 -8.38 -1.96 29.63
N ILE A 530 -8.02 -1.19 28.59
CA ILE A 530 -7.02 -1.58 27.59
C ILE A 530 -5.62 -1.56 28.23
N THR A 531 -4.90 -2.70 28.19
CA THR A 531 -3.49 -2.79 28.61
C THR A 531 -2.56 -3.02 27.40
N GLY A 532 -1.37 -3.58 27.63
CA GLY A 532 -0.40 -3.87 26.57
C GLY A 532 0.53 -2.71 26.19
N PHE A 533 1.59 -3.04 25.45
CA PHE A 533 2.59 -2.05 25.01
C PHE A 533 2.16 -1.25 23.78
N LEU A 534 1.29 -1.80 22.93
CA LEU A 534 0.85 -1.15 21.69
C LEU A 534 -0.27 -0.14 21.93
N PHE A 535 -1.36 -0.58 22.57
CA PHE A 535 -2.63 0.16 22.58
C PHE A 535 -2.93 0.95 23.87
N SER A 536 -2.00 1.01 24.83
CA SER A 536 -2.20 1.70 26.12
C SER A 536 -2.14 3.23 26.08
N ASP A 537 -1.71 3.83 24.95
CA ASP A 537 -1.85 5.26 24.66
C ASP A 537 -2.11 5.44 23.16
N ALA A 538 -3.12 6.24 22.80
CA ALA A 538 -3.57 6.38 21.42
C ALA A 538 -2.49 6.97 20.49
N GLN A 539 -1.70 7.95 20.97
CA GLN A 539 -0.65 8.57 20.16
C GLN A 539 0.55 7.63 19.98
N LYS A 540 0.79 6.76 20.96
CA LYS A 540 1.79 5.69 20.84
C LYS A 540 1.35 4.61 19.86
N ALA A 541 0.07 4.26 19.88
CA ALA A 541 -0.50 3.26 18.99
C ALA A 541 -0.45 3.72 17.52
N SER A 542 -0.95 4.92 17.19
CA SER A 542 -0.92 5.40 15.80
C SER A 542 0.51 5.62 15.29
N TYR A 543 1.46 5.98 16.17
CA TYR A 543 2.87 6.03 15.81
C TYR A 543 3.48 4.64 15.56
N ALA A 544 3.31 3.70 16.50
CA ALA A 544 3.91 2.36 16.41
C ALA A 544 3.38 1.53 15.24
N ILE A 545 2.14 1.75 14.81
CA ILE A 545 1.55 1.07 13.65
C ILE A 545 2.37 1.30 12.36
N SER A 546 3.11 2.39 12.23
CA SER A 546 4.04 2.62 11.11
C SER A 546 5.12 1.54 10.95
N TYR A 547 5.44 0.80 12.02
CA TYR A 547 6.43 -0.28 12.03
C TYR A 547 5.83 -1.69 11.87
N ILE A 548 4.51 -1.84 11.71
CA ILE A 548 3.85 -3.16 11.66
C ILE A 548 4.25 -3.96 10.43
N GLU A 549 4.14 -3.42 9.20
CA GLU A 549 4.35 -4.20 7.97
C GLU A 549 5.74 -4.84 7.93
N LYS A 550 6.79 -4.03 8.10
CA LYS A 550 8.18 -4.51 8.12
C LYS A 550 8.45 -5.45 9.30
N SER A 551 7.71 -5.33 10.40
CA SER A 551 7.80 -6.26 11.53
C SER A 551 7.05 -7.58 11.28
N TRP A 552 5.97 -7.56 10.51
CA TRP A 552 5.20 -8.73 10.06
C TRP A 552 6.00 -9.56 9.05
N GLU A 553 6.78 -8.92 8.18
CA GLU A 553 7.81 -9.59 7.36
C GLU A 553 8.82 -10.36 8.23
N VAL A 554 9.41 -9.72 9.25
CA VAL A 554 10.34 -10.40 10.17
C VAL A 554 9.65 -11.57 10.89
N TYR A 555 8.42 -11.37 11.37
CA TYR A 555 7.66 -12.42 12.05
C TYR A 555 7.48 -13.64 11.13
N ARG A 556 6.95 -13.45 9.91
CA ARG A 556 6.73 -14.55 8.95
C ARG A 556 8.03 -15.28 8.59
N LEU A 557 9.15 -14.57 8.43
CA LEU A 557 10.46 -15.17 8.15
C LEU A 557 11.04 -16.03 9.28
N TYR A 558 10.53 -15.89 10.51
CA TYR A 558 10.95 -16.65 11.69
C TYR A 558 9.86 -17.58 12.25
N CYS A 559 8.69 -17.66 11.61
CA CYS A 559 7.70 -18.70 11.84
C CYS A 559 8.15 -20.06 11.28
N THR A 560 7.56 -21.13 11.80
CA THR A 560 7.68 -22.51 11.33
C THR A 560 6.30 -23.09 11.08
N PRO A 561 6.07 -23.87 10.01
CA PRO A 561 4.78 -24.54 9.79
C PRO A 561 4.39 -25.41 10.99
N ASN A 562 3.15 -25.28 11.45
CA ASN A 562 2.58 -26.10 12.52
C ASN A 562 2.65 -27.59 12.12
N PRO A 563 3.07 -28.51 12.99
CA PRO A 563 3.02 -29.95 12.71
C PRO A 563 1.60 -30.53 12.54
N PHE A 564 0.56 -29.79 12.91
CA PHE A 564 -0.85 -30.17 12.79
C PHE A 564 -1.58 -29.31 11.76
N HIS A 565 -2.62 -29.88 11.12
CA HIS A 565 -3.50 -29.17 10.20
C HIS A 565 -4.16 -27.95 10.89
N PRO A 566 -4.22 -26.75 10.27
CA PRO A 566 -3.99 -26.46 8.85
C PRO A 566 -2.53 -26.22 8.40
N TYR A 567 -1.53 -26.52 9.24
CA TYR A 567 -0.09 -26.37 8.94
C TYR A 567 0.36 -24.90 8.77
N GLU A 568 -0.34 -23.97 9.41
CA GLU A 568 -0.08 -22.54 9.35
C GLU A 568 1.29 -22.14 9.94
N PRO A 569 1.88 -21.01 9.53
CA PRO A 569 3.17 -20.56 10.06
C PRO A 569 3.06 -19.98 11.48
N THR A 570 3.51 -20.72 12.51
CA THR A 570 3.51 -20.27 13.92
C THR A 570 4.91 -19.96 14.45
N MET A 571 5.01 -19.05 15.41
CA MET A 571 6.23 -18.76 16.15
C MET A 571 6.05 -19.13 17.63
N LYS A 572 7.02 -19.79 18.26
CA LYS A 572 7.04 -20.03 19.71
C LYS A 572 7.89 -18.99 20.45
N MET A 573 7.62 -18.76 21.74
CA MET A 573 8.40 -17.83 22.58
C MET A 573 9.91 -18.13 22.59
N ARG A 574 10.30 -19.42 22.56
CA ARG A 574 11.71 -19.83 22.35
C ARG A 574 12.31 -19.33 21.03
N HIS A 575 11.53 -19.24 19.95
CA HIS A 575 12.00 -18.79 18.63
C HIS A 575 12.24 -17.28 18.62
N PHE A 576 11.37 -16.51 19.29
CA PHE A 576 11.57 -15.07 19.52
C PHE A 576 12.82 -14.79 20.35
N LEU A 577 13.06 -15.55 21.44
CA LEU A 577 14.29 -15.44 22.23
C LEU A 577 15.55 -15.75 21.41
N LEU A 578 15.51 -16.78 20.56
CA LEU A 578 16.61 -17.12 19.64
C LEU A 578 16.84 -16.02 18.59
N LEU A 579 15.77 -15.46 18.01
CA LEU A 579 15.84 -14.30 17.10
C LEU A 579 16.56 -13.12 17.77
N MET A 580 16.10 -12.69 18.95
CA MET A 580 16.68 -11.55 19.66
C MET A 580 18.13 -11.78 20.09
N ASN A 581 18.48 -13.02 20.48
CA ASN A 581 19.86 -13.43 20.77
C ASN A 581 20.75 -13.40 19.51
N ASP A 582 20.28 -13.93 18.38
CA ASP A 582 21.02 -13.95 17.12
C ASP A 582 21.29 -12.55 16.56
N LEU A 583 20.33 -11.64 16.72
CA LEU A 583 20.47 -10.22 16.32
C LEU A 583 21.46 -9.45 17.21
N LYS A 584 21.84 -10.00 18.38
CA LYS A 584 22.84 -9.46 19.32
C LYS A 584 22.61 -7.99 19.70
N ILE A 585 21.36 -7.58 19.80
CA ILE A 585 20.97 -6.20 20.08
C ILE A 585 21.45 -5.81 21.50
N PRO A 586 22.33 -4.80 21.64
CA PRO A 586 22.97 -4.49 22.91
C PRO A 586 21.98 -3.90 23.92
N GLY A 587 22.11 -4.33 25.18
CA GLY A 587 21.26 -3.89 26.30
C GLY A 587 20.03 -4.77 26.56
N LEU A 588 19.82 -5.84 25.79
CA LEU A 588 18.79 -6.85 26.06
C LEU A 588 19.41 -8.10 26.68
N THR A 589 18.73 -8.70 27.64
CA THR A 589 19.07 -10.03 28.21
C THR A 589 17.89 -10.98 28.06
N ALA A 590 18.15 -12.29 28.04
CA ALA A 590 17.10 -13.30 27.98
C ALA A 590 16.08 -13.14 29.12
N THR A 591 16.54 -12.81 30.34
CA THR A 591 15.68 -12.53 31.49
C THR A 591 14.72 -11.37 31.20
N ASN A 592 15.22 -10.23 30.72
CA ASN A 592 14.37 -9.07 30.42
C ASN A 592 13.34 -9.37 29.32
N ILE A 593 13.69 -10.18 28.32
CA ILE A 593 12.77 -10.58 27.26
C ILE A 593 11.68 -11.52 27.82
N VAL A 594 12.04 -12.48 28.69
CA VAL A 594 11.06 -13.33 29.39
C VAL A 594 10.12 -12.51 30.28
N ASP A 595 10.65 -11.52 31.01
CA ASP A 595 9.83 -10.64 31.87
C ASP A 595 8.86 -9.77 31.03
N ILE A 596 9.27 -9.32 29.84
CA ILE A 596 8.36 -8.65 28.88
C ILE A 596 7.25 -9.60 28.42
N LEU A 597 7.60 -10.82 28.00
CA LEU A 597 6.62 -11.81 27.52
C LEU A 597 5.61 -12.19 28.62
N ALA A 598 6.07 -12.36 29.85
CA ALA A 598 5.24 -12.70 31.01
C ALA A 598 4.47 -11.50 31.62
N THR A 599 4.54 -10.30 31.03
CA THR A 599 3.88 -9.10 31.60
C THR A 599 2.35 -9.16 31.52
N ASP A 600 1.80 -9.76 30.46
CA ASP A 600 0.35 -9.77 30.16
C ASP A 600 -0.26 -11.20 30.17
N ASP A 601 0.55 -12.25 30.37
CA ASP A 601 0.11 -13.66 30.39
C ASP A 601 0.78 -14.46 31.54
N PRO A 602 0.03 -14.95 32.53
CA PRO A 602 0.56 -15.76 33.63
C PRO A 602 1.01 -17.17 33.20
N CYS A 603 0.59 -17.69 32.05
CA CYS A 603 0.99 -19.02 31.58
C CYS A 603 2.45 -19.06 31.11
N VAL A 604 3.07 -17.90 30.81
CA VAL A 604 4.50 -17.80 30.44
C VAL A 604 5.42 -18.10 31.62
N ARG A 605 5.03 -17.72 32.85
CA ARG A 605 5.88 -17.84 34.04
C ARG A 605 5.06 -18.13 35.29
N ILE A 606 5.17 -19.36 35.78
CA ILE A 606 4.51 -19.83 37.01
C ILE A 606 5.60 -20.08 38.05
N ASP A 607 5.59 -19.29 39.13
CA ASP A 607 6.61 -19.26 40.18
C ASP A 607 8.06 -19.11 39.64
N GLN A 608 8.81 -20.19 39.54
CA GLN A 608 10.19 -20.23 39.04
C GLN A 608 10.32 -20.89 37.65
N GLU A 609 9.25 -21.51 37.14
CA GLU A 609 9.25 -22.19 35.84
C GLU A 609 8.77 -21.25 34.73
N VAL A 610 9.39 -21.36 33.54
CA VAL A 610 9.11 -20.50 32.39
C VAL A 610 8.75 -21.37 31.18
N ASN A 611 7.53 -21.18 30.66
CA ASN A 611 7.02 -21.95 29.52
C ASN A 611 7.31 -21.23 28.19
N LEU A 612 8.44 -21.56 27.58
CA LEU A 612 8.85 -21.01 26.28
C LEU A 612 8.28 -21.77 25.07
N GLU A 613 7.44 -22.80 25.31
CA GLU A 613 6.77 -23.57 24.26
C GLU A 613 5.44 -22.96 23.82
N LEU A 614 4.93 -21.93 24.51
CA LEU A 614 3.76 -21.18 24.07
C LEU A 614 4.01 -20.52 22.72
N GLU A 615 2.97 -20.45 21.91
CA GLU A 615 2.96 -19.78 20.62
C GLU A 615 2.63 -18.29 20.77
N LEU A 616 3.26 -17.47 19.95
CA LEU A 616 3.07 -16.02 19.88
C LEU A 616 2.23 -15.68 18.65
N THR A 617 1.12 -14.97 18.85
CA THR A 617 0.50 -14.19 17.77
C THR A 617 1.37 -12.99 17.41
N PHE A 618 1.12 -12.37 16.25
CA PHE A 618 1.84 -11.17 15.85
C PHE A 618 1.65 -9.99 16.84
N LEU A 619 0.49 -9.88 17.51
CA LEU A 619 0.29 -8.87 18.57
C LEU A 619 1.34 -9.02 19.67
N GLU A 620 1.55 -10.24 20.15
CA GLU A 620 2.44 -10.51 21.28
C GLU A 620 3.91 -10.36 20.89
N PHE A 621 4.28 -10.78 19.68
CA PHE A 621 5.58 -10.47 19.07
C PHE A 621 5.84 -8.96 19.00
N PHE A 622 4.89 -8.18 18.50
CA PHE A 622 5.07 -6.74 18.31
C PHE A 622 5.03 -5.95 19.63
N GLU A 623 4.16 -6.34 20.57
CA GLU A 623 4.19 -5.83 21.95
C GLU A 623 5.52 -6.17 22.64
N ALA A 624 6.10 -7.34 22.39
CA ALA A 624 7.41 -7.70 22.93
C ALA A 624 8.57 -6.88 22.32
N LEU A 625 8.49 -6.53 21.03
CA LEU A 625 9.44 -5.59 20.41
C LEU A 625 9.34 -4.18 21.00
N LEU A 626 8.13 -3.67 21.26
CA LEU A 626 7.91 -2.38 21.94
C LEU A 626 8.39 -2.40 23.41
N GLY A 627 8.26 -3.54 24.10
CA GLY A 627 8.89 -3.79 25.39
C GLY A 627 10.41 -3.75 25.30
N CYS A 628 11.01 -4.40 24.29
CA CYS A 628 12.46 -4.41 24.06
C CYS A 628 12.99 -2.99 23.75
N ALA A 629 12.29 -2.20 22.93
CA ALA A 629 12.61 -0.80 22.68
C ALA A 629 12.69 0.01 23.98
N SER A 630 11.75 -0.25 24.90
CA SER A 630 11.65 0.42 26.20
C SER A 630 12.82 0.12 27.15
N ILE A 631 13.61 -0.94 26.91
CA ILE A 631 14.80 -1.32 27.70
C ILE A 631 16.12 -1.01 26.96
N CYS A 632 16.17 -1.24 25.64
CA CYS A 632 17.40 -1.24 24.84
C CYS A 632 18.05 0.15 24.64
N VAL A 633 17.35 1.25 24.94
CA VAL A 633 17.83 2.62 24.69
C VAL A 633 18.04 3.37 26.02
N PRO A 634 19.27 3.41 26.56
CA PRO A 634 19.57 4.18 27.77
C PRO A 634 19.49 5.69 27.50
N GLU A 635 19.16 6.47 28.53
CA GLU A 635 18.85 7.91 28.41
C GLU A 635 20.00 8.73 27.79
N GLU A 636 21.24 8.31 28.01
CA GLU A 636 22.45 8.94 27.48
C GLU A 636 22.52 8.89 25.93
N GLN A 637 22.00 7.83 25.30
CA GLN A 637 21.97 7.71 23.83
C GLN A 637 20.93 8.65 23.20
N ILE A 638 19.84 8.91 23.92
CA ILE A 638 18.79 9.87 23.52
C ILE A 638 19.39 11.28 23.54
N GLN A 639 20.00 11.68 24.67
CA GLN A 639 20.64 12.99 24.81
C GLN A 639 21.77 13.21 23.79
N GLN A 640 22.57 12.19 23.47
CA GLN A 640 23.61 12.31 22.44
C GLN A 640 23.07 12.52 21.02
N SER A 641 21.90 11.96 20.69
CA SER A 641 21.28 12.13 19.37
C SER A 641 20.52 13.46 19.27
N GLU A 642 19.83 13.90 20.33
CA GLU A 642 19.29 15.27 20.44
C GLU A 642 20.39 16.32 20.25
N ASN A 643 21.54 16.16 20.90
CA ASN A 643 22.70 17.06 20.77
C ASN A 643 23.40 17.02 19.40
N LYS A 644 23.13 16.02 18.55
CA LYS A 644 23.56 15.99 17.13
C LYS A 644 22.60 16.78 16.24
N LEU A 645 21.28 16.55 16.36
CA LEU A 645 20.28 17.32 15.62
C LEU A 645 20.40 18.83 15.91
N LEU A 646 20.65 19.19 17.17
CA LEU A 646 20.84 20.58 17.59
C LEU A 646 22.11 21.27 17.03
N LYS A 647 23.03 20.52 16.41
CA LYS A 647 24.25 21.06 15.77
C LYS A 647 24.15 21.12 14.24
N GLY A 648 23.23 20.39 13.63
CA GLY A 648 23.08 20.33 12.17
C GLY A 648 24.07 19.38 11.46
N ASP A 649 24.70 18.47 12.20
CA ASP A 649 25.76 17.58 11.70
C ASP A 649 25.25 16.33 10.92
N GLU A 650 23.94 16.13 10.79
CA GLU A 650 23.31 15.07 9.96
C GLU A 650 22.37 15.71 8.92
N PRO A 651 22.46 15.36 7.61
CA PRO A 651 21.58 15.90 6.59
C PRO A 651 20.16 15.33 6.74
N ILE A 652 19.15 16.20 6.58
CA ILE A 652 17.72 15.90 6.83
C ILE A 652 17.11 14.91 5.80
N GLY A 653 17.92 14.38 4.87
CA GLY A 653 17.47 13.56 3.72
C GLY A 653 17.54 12.04 3.88
N GLU A 654 18.24 11.48 4.87
CA GLU A 654 18.48 10.01 4.94
C GLU A 654 17.43 9.22 5.73
N VAL A 655 16.44 9.88 6.35
CA VAL A 655 15.38 9.18 7.11
C VAL A 655 14.28 8.64 6.19
N THR A 656 14.06 9.27 5.03
CA THR A 656 12.94 8.98 4.11
C THR A 656 13.31 8.13 2.89
N THR A 657 14.58 7.73 2.72
CA THR A 657 15.01 6.80 1.66
C THR A 657 14.59 5.35 1.91
N TYR A 658 14.44 4.93 3.18
CA TYR A 658 14.14 3.54 3.56
C TYR A 658 12.68 3.08 3.34
N LEU A 659 11.84 3.91 2.72
CA LEU A 659 10.41 3.66 2.45
C LEU A 659 10.03 3.93 0.97
N LYS A 660 11.00 3.88 0.04
CA LYS A 660 10.83 4.40 -1.32
C LYS A 660 11.11 3.45 -2.48
N GLU A 661 11.35 2.17 -2.21
CA GLU A 661 11.59 1.16 -3.23
C GLU A 661 10.47 0.09 -3.20
N ASP A 662 9.85 -0.12 -4.37
CA ASP A 662 8.93 -1.20 -4.75
C ASP A 662 7.72 -1.53 -3.85
N GLN A 663 6.71 -0.63 -3.81
CA GLN A 663 5.28 -0.99 -3.92
C GLN A 663 4.48 0.16 -4.60
N PRO A 664 3.62 -0.10 -5.61
CA PRO A 664 2.89 0.94 -6.35
C PRO A 664 1.46 1.22 -5.83
N GLU A 665 1.24 1.25 -4.51
CA GLU A 665 -0.01 1.71 -3.88
C GLU A 665 0.30 2.27 -2.47
N HIS A 666 -0.61 3.08 -1.87
CA HIS A 666 -0.43 3.77 -0.57
C HIS A 666 0.64 4.87 -0.44
N SER A 667 0.61 5.87 -1.33
CA SER A 667 1.42 7.11 -1.20
C SER A 667 1.17 7.94 0.09
N PHE A 668 0.01 7.78 0.72
CA PHE A 668 -0.47 8.61 1.84
C PHE A 668 0.36 8.52 3.14
N GLN A 669 1.19 7.48 3.28
CA GLN A 669 1.85 7.13 4.55
C GLN A 669 3.22 7.83 4.72
N ALA A 670 3.88 8.19 3.62
CA ALA A 670 5.15 8.93 3.65
C ALA A 670 4.95 10.39 4.07
N ASP A 671 3.95 11.07 3.49
CA ASP A 671 3.63 12.47 3.80
C ASP A 671 3.19 12.67 5.26
N PHE A 672 2.53 11.67 5.85
CA PHE A 672 2.14 11.70 7.26
C PHE A 672 3.37 11.74 8.19
N LEU A 673 4.39 10.91 7.94
CA LEU A 673 5.65 10.93 8.70
C LEU A 673 6.42 12.24 8.48
N GLN A 674 6.41 12.76 7.25
CA GLN A 674 7.02 14.06 6.90
C GLN A 674 6.38 15.21 7.71
N ASP A 675 5.05 15.31 7.76
CA ASP A 675 4.33 16.34 8.52
C ASP A 675 4.48 16.15 10.04
N LEU A 676 4.45 14.92 10.55
CA LEU A 676 4.66 14.66 11.99
C LEU A 676 6.07 15.09 12.45
N PHE A 677 7.09 14.86 11.62
CA PHE A 677 8.48 15.27 11.87
C PHE A 677 8.68 16.80 11.74
N LEU A 678 7.92 17.48 10.87
CA LEU A 678 7.87 18.94 10.85
C LEU A 678 7.19 19.49 12.12
N ARG A 679 6.08 18.90 12.57
CA ARG A 679 5.32 19.36 13.75
C ARG A 679 6.11 19.24 15.05
N SER A 680 6.92 18.19 15.24
CA SER A 680 7.85 18.09 16.38
C SER A 680 8.96 19.17 16.29
N SER A 681 9.53 19.36 15.09
CA SER A 681 10.58 20.36 14.82
C SER A 681 10.12 21.82 15.02
N ILE A 682 8.83 22.13 14.81
CA ILE A 682 8.27 23.48 14.97
C ILE A 682 8.17 23.87 16.46
N ASN A 683 7.72 22.96 17.34
CA ASN A 683 7.56 23.21 18.78
C ASN A 683 8.86 23.62 19.52
N LEU A 684 10.02 23.35 18.93
CA LEU A 684 11.34 23.71 19.47
C LEU A 684 11.75 25.16 19.17
N LYS A 685 11.17 25.84 18.17
CA LYS A 685 11.61 27.17 17.73
C LYS A 685 10.93 28.34 18.48
N ASP A 686 9.66 28.22 18.86
CA ASP A 686 8.90 29.32 19.46
C ASP A 686 9.24 29.63 20.94
N LYS A 687 10.07 28.83 21.61
CA LYS A 687 10.39 29.00 23.05
C LYS A 687 11.43 30.10 23.37
N ARG A 688 11.55 31.17 22.56
CA ARG A 688 12.48 32.30 22.82
C ARG A 688 11.99 33.69 22.41
N GLN A 689 10.92 34.21 23.03
CA GLN A 689 10.82 35.64 23.40
C GLN A 689 9.62 35.99 24.32
N SER A 690 9.74 37.13 25.04
CA SER A 690 8.80 37.77 25.97
C SER A 690 8.66 37.18 27.41
N PRO A 691 8.39 38.02 28.46
CA PRO A 691 8.47 37.59 29.87
C PRO A 691 7.14 37.60 30.66
N SER A 692 7.21 37.06 31.89
CA SER A 692 6.26 37.16 33.03
C SER A 692 4.93 36.39 33.01
N MET A 693 4.92 35.25 33.74
CA MET A 693 3.96 34.80 34.78
C MET A 693 2.43 34.94 34.57
N PRO A 694 1.60 33.93 34.98
CA PRO A 694 1.83 33.05 36.14
C PRO A 694 1.88 31.53 35.86
N VAL A 695 2.30 30.78 36.88
CA VAL A 695 2.51 29.31 36.84
C VAL A 695 1.20 28.54 36.97
N PHE A 696 0.78 27.84 35.90
CA PHE A 696 -0.17 26.72 35.95
C PHE A 696 -0.08 25.83 34.69
N SER A 697 0.91 24.92 34.57
CA SER A 697 0.85 23.76 33.62
C SER A 697 2.02 22.74 33.73
N THR A 698 2.52 22.38 34.93
CA THR A 698 3.65 21.41 35.02
C THR A 698 3.28 20.00 34.54
N LYS A 699 2.07 19.50 34.86
CA LYS A 699 1.65 18.13 34.49
C LYS A 699 1.49 17.89 32.98
N LYS A 700 1.20 18.92 32.18
CA LYS A 700 1.07 18.78 30.71
C LYS A 700 2.45 18.62 30.06
N GLN A 701 3.37 19.52 30.41
CA GLN A 701 4.75 19.55 29.90
C GLN A 701 5.51 18.26 30.24
N HIS A 702 5.31 17.70 31.44
CA HIS A 702 5.90 16.40 31.81
C HIS A 702 5.25 15.19 31.10
N ARG A 703 4.03 15.28 30.56
CA ARG A 703 3.46 14.25 29.69
C ARG A 703 4.00 14.37 28.27
N GLU A 704 4.07 15.58 27.74
CA GLU A 704 4.56 15.89 26.39
C GLU A 704 6.02 15.41 26.23
N ALA A 705 6.93 15.85 27.11
CA ALA A 705 8.34 15.41 27.09
C ALA A 705 8.53 13.88 27.31
N ARG A 706 7.60 13.22 28.02
CA ARG A 706 7.63 11.76 28.21
C ARG A 706 7.11 10.99 26.99
N ALA A 707 6.28 11.59 26.15
CA ALA A 707 5.88 11.05 24.87
C ALA A 707 6.99 11.22 23.82
N GLU A 708 7.54 12.44 23.70
CA GLU A 708 8.68 12.77 22.83
C GLU A 708 9.85 11.79 23.01
N LYS A 709 10.30 11.59 24.26
CA LYS A 709 11.34 10.59 24.59
C LYS A 709 11.01 9.17 24.11
N TRP A 710 9.73 8.77 24.21
CA TRP A 710 9.31 7.41 23.86
C TRP A 710 9.24 7.19 22.34
N PHE A 711 8.84 8.19 21.56
CA PHE A 711 8.89 8.09 20.09
C PHE A 711 10.33 7.90 19.61
N HIS A 712 11.25 8.77 20.05
CA HIS A 712 12.67 8.71 19.70
C HIS A 712 13.36 7.41 20.17
N GLN A 713 12.96 6.89 21.33
CA GLN A 713 13.39 5.57 21.83
C GLN A 713 12.90 4.43 20.93
N THR A 714 11.66 4.48 20.45
CA THR A 714 11.10 3.52 19.50
C THR A 714 11.84 3.57 18.15
N ASP A 715 12.13 4.76 17.63
CA ASP A 715 12.85 4.94 16.36
C ASP A 715 14.29 4.41 16.42
N ILE A 716 15.03 4.73 17.49
CA ILE A 716 16.39 4.18 17.70
C ILE A 716 16.35 2.65 17.75
N PHE A 717 15.32 2.05 18.36
CA PHE A 717 15.20 0.60 18.39
C PHE A 717 14.88 0.02 17.02
N PHE A 718 13.80 0.44 16.35
CA PHE A 718 13.38 -0.15 15.07
C PHE A 718 14.36 0.18 13.94
N LEU A 719 14.59 1.47 13.67
CA LEU A 719 15.33 1.94 12.50
C LEU A 719 16.85 1.84 12.67
N LYS A 720 17.40 1.98 13.88
CA LYS A 720 18.85 2.00 14.12
C LYS A 720 19.42 0.74 14.82
N LYS A 721 18.58 -0.22 15.24
CA LYS A 721 19.03 -1.49 15.84
C LYS A 721 18.38 -2.74 15.23
N PHE A 722 17.05 -2.85 15.28
CA PHE A 722 16.34 -4.10 14.95
C PHE A 722 16.34 -4.43 13.46
N PHE A 723 15.81 -3.57 12.59
CA PHE A 723 15.78 -3.84 11.15
C PHE A 723 17.18 -3.96 10.52
N PRO A 724 18.16 -3.07 10.82
CA PRO A 724 19.51 -3.21 10.25
C PRO A 724 20.23 -4.49 10.68
N ALA A 725 20.03 -4.96 11.92
CA ALA A 725 20.59 -6.22 12.38
C ALA A 725 19.97 -7.43 11.65
N HIS A 726 18.67 -7.39 11.36
CA HIS A 726 18.00 -8.43 10.59
C HIS A 726 18.47 -8.45 9.13
N GLU A 727 18.48 -7.29 8.46
CA GLU A 727 18.98 -7.15 7.08
C GLU A 727 20.45 -7.55 6.94
N HIS A 728 21.29 -7.31 7.96
CA HIS A 728 22.65 -7.81 8.00
C HIS A 728 22.70 -9.34 8.16
N LYS A 729 21.87 -9.91 9.02
CA LYS A 729 21.77 -11.36 9.24
C LYS A 729 21.30 -12.11 7.98
N GLU A 730 20.32 -11.61 7.25
CA GLU A 730 19.85 -12.25 6.00
C GLU A 730 20.92 -12.16 4.89
N ARG A 731 21.58 -11.00 4.72
CA ARG A 731 22.74 -10.89 3.82
C ARG A 731 23.84 -11.89 4.16
N LEU A 732 24.14 -12.11 5.45
CA LEU A 732 25.10 -13.16 5.87
C LEU A 732 24.60 -14.59 5.54
N LYS A 733 23.30 -14.89 5.67
CA LYS A 733 22.75 -16.19 5.24
C LYS A 733 22.96 -16.44 3.74
N GLU A 734 22.85 -15.40 2.92
CA GLU A 734 23.08 -15.47 1.47
C GLU A 734 24.57 -15.52 1.08
N GLU A 735 25.41 -14.71 1.71
CA GLU A 735 26.82 -14.59 1.34
C GLU A 735 27.65 -15.79 1.80
N ILE A 736 27.38 -16.36 2.97
CA ILE A 736 28.18 -17.48 3.52
C ILE A 736 28.20 -18.71 2.57
N PRO A 737 27.08 -19.17 1.98
CA PRO A 737 27.08 -20.18 0.92
C PRO A 737 27.90 -19.77 -0.31
N LYS A 738 27.68 -18.55 -0.83
CA LYS A 738 28.38 -18.01 -2.02
C LYS A 738 29.90 -17.93 -1.78
N ILE A 739 30.33 -17.60 -0.56
CA ILE A 739 31.74 -17.58 -0.14
C ILE A 739 32.31 -19.00 -0.05
N ARG A 740 31.59 -19.95 0.55
CA ARG A 740 32.01 -21.36 0.64
C ARG A 740 32.14 -22.01 -0.74
N GLU A 741 31.23 -21.71 -1.66
CA GLU A 741 31.29 -22.18 -3.04
C GLU A 741 32.50 -21.60 -3.79
N ARG A 742 32.74 -20.29 -3.71
CA ARG A 742 33.95 -19.64 -4.24
C ARG A 742 35.25 -20.21 -3.65
N GLN A 743 35.24 -20.63 -2.38
CA GLN A 743 36.38 -21.29 -1.73
C GLN A 743 36.58 -22.73 -2.25
N ALA A 744 35.50 -23.51 -2.38
CA ALA A 744 35.54 -24.86 -2.91
C ALA A 744 35.99 -24.89 -4.39
N GLU A 745 35.52 -23.94 -5.19
CA GLU A 745 35.91 -23.83 -6.60
C GLU A 745 37.37 -23.40 -6.77
N LYS A 746 37.87 -22.46 -5.95
CA LYS A 746 39.30 -22.15 -5.90
C LYS A 746 40.15 -23.37 -5.51
N ALA A 747 39.69 -24.18 -4.55
CA ALA A 747 40.39 -25.41 -4.17
C ALA A 747 40.41 -26.46 -5.31
N ARG A 748 39.31 -26.61 -6.07
CA ARG A 748 39.27 -27.46 -7.27
C ARG A 748 40.22 -26.97 -8.37
N GLN A 749 40.21 -25.67 -8.67
CA GLN A 749 41.10 -25.09 -9.69
C GLN A 749 42.57 -25.20 -9.29
N GLN A 750 42.88 -25.16 -7.99
CA GLN A 750 44.22 -25.46 -7.49
C GLN A 750 44.57 -26.95 -7.67
N GLN A 751 43.68 -27.89 -7.30
CA GLN A 751 43.89 -29.33 -7.51
C GLN A 751 44.11 -29.69 -8.98
N ILE A 752 43.33 -29.11 -9.91
CA ILE A 752 43.49 -29.33 -11.36
C ILE A 752 44.86 -28.84 -11.86
N LYS A 753 45.35 -27.70 -11.33
CA LYS A 753 46.70 -27.20 -11.66
C LYS A 753 47.80 -28.09 -11.10
N GLU A 754 47.67 -28.54 -9.85
CA GLU A 754 48.62 -29.46 -9.22
C GLU A 754 48.66 -30.81 -9.96
N GLU A 755 47.52 -31.31 -10.45
CA GLU A 755 47.43 -32.51 -11.29
C GLU A 755 48.02 -32.31 -12.70
N GLU A 756 47.80 -31.15 -13.34
CA GLU A 756 48.37 -30.85 -14.65
C GLU A 756 49.88 -30.60 -14.59
N GLU A 757 50.39 -29.91 -13.56
CA GLU A 757 51.83 -29.77 -13.31
C GLU A 757 52.48 -31.14 -13.02
N ALA A 758 51.80 -32.02 -12.28
CA ALA A 758 52.26 -33.40 -12.08
C ALA A 758 52.28 -34.21 -13.38
N ARG A 759 51.24 -34.09 -14.22
CA ARG A 759 51.18 -34.74 -15.55
C ARG A 759 52.32 -34.27 -16.46
N LEU A 760 52.52 -32.96 -16.56
CA LEU A 760 53.55 -32.34 -17.40
C LEU A 760 54.97 -32.51 -16.83
N LYS A 761 55.11 -32.85 -15.55
CA LYS A 761 56.36 -33.38 -14.99
C LYS A 761 56.59 -34.84 -15.41
N ALA A 762 55.63 -35.72 -15.20
CA ALA A 762 55.74 -37.14 -15.55
C ALA A 762 55.96 -37.37 -17.05
N GLU A 763 55.37 -36.54 -17.91
CA GLU A 763 55.57 -36.57 -19.36
C GLU A 763 57.02 -36.26 -19.76
N ARG A 764 57.64 -35.24 -19.13
CA ARG A 764 59.05 -34.90 -19.32
C ARG A 764 59.99 -36.00 -18.81
N GLU A 765 59.69 -36.59 -17.65
CA GLU A 765 60.44 -37.73 -17.11
C GLU A 765 60.35 -38.95 -18.05
N ALA A 766 59.18 -39.19 -18.66
CA ALA A 766 58.98 -40.27 -19.63
C ALA A 766 59.58 -39.98 -21.03
N GLU A 767 59.71 -38.72 -21.44
CA GLU A 767 60.44 -38.32 -22.65
C GLU A 767 61.96 -38.43 -22.46
N GLU A 768 62.50 -37.99 -21.32
CA GLU A 768 63.92 -38.16 -20.99
C GLU A 768 64.30 -39.64 -20.86
N ALA A 769 63.46 -40.48 -20.25
CA ALA A 769 63.65 -41.93 -20.22
C ALA A 769 63.72 -42.53 -21.64
N ARG A 770 62.82 -42.12 -22.55
CA ARG A 770 62.84 -42.56 -23.96
C ARG A 770 64.06 -42.07 -24.72
N ARG A 771 64.55 -40.85 -24.47
CA ARG A 771 65.80 -40.35 -25.05
C ARG A 771 67.01 -41.17 -24.59
N ILE A 772 67.07 -41.53 -23.30
CA ILE A 772 68.11 -42.40 -22.73
C ILE A 772 68.04 -43.83 -23.30
N GLU A 773 66.85 -44.34 -23.59
CA GLU A 773 66.66 -45.64 -24.24
C GLU A 773 67.07 -45.62 -25.72
N GLN A 774 66.69 -44.57 -26.46
CA GLN A 774 67.13 -44.37 -27.85
C GLN A 774 68.66 -44.21 -27.94
N GLU A 775 69.29 -43.44 -27.06
CA GLU A 775 70.76 -43.27 -27.04
C GLU A 775 71.48 -44.61 -26.76
N LYS A 776 70.89 -45.51 -25.96
CA LYS A 776 71.41 -46.88 -25.79
C LYS A 776 71.22 -47.72 -27.04
N LEU A 777 70.09 -47.62 -27.72
CA LEU A 777 69.80 -48.35 -28.96
C LEU A 777 70.69 -47.90 -30.12
N GLU A 778 70.93 -46.61 -30.26
CA GLU A 778 71.87 -46.05 -31.25
C GLU A 778 73.30 -46.49 -30.96
N LYS A 779 73.73 -46.54 -29.69
CA LYS A 779 75.03 -47.10 -29.29
C LYS A 779 75.15 -48.61 -29.55
N ALA A 780 74.07 -49.36 -29.40
CA ALA A 780 74.03 -50.80 -29.72
C ALA A 780 74.07 -51.05 -31.24
N ASN A 781 73.34 -50.24 -32.03
CA ASN A 781 73.37 -50.31 -33.49
C ASN A 781 74.74 -49.89 -34.05
N ALA A 782 75.36 -48.83 -33.53
CA ALA A 782 76.71 -48.43 -33.91
C ALA A 782 77.76 -49.50 -33.57
N LEU A 783 77.54 -50.31 -32.52
CA LEU A 783 78.37 -51.47 -32.21
C LEU A 783 78.20 -52.58 -33.26
N MET A 784 76.96 -52.92 -33.62
CA MET A 784 76.68 -53.90 -34.69
C MET A 784 77.18 -53.42 -36.07
N GLU A 785 77.07 -52.13 -36.39
CA GLU A 785 77.59 -51.57 -37.64
C GLU A 785 79.12 -51.60 -37.69
N ALA A 786 79.81 -51.42 -36.56
CA ALA A 786 81.26 -51.62 -36.47
C ALA A 786 81.65 -53.10 -36.68
N GLU A 787 80.89 -54.05 -36.12
CA GLU A 787 81.09 -55.48 -36.36
C GLU A 787 80.80 -55.87 -37.82
N HIS A 788 79.73 -55.34 -38.43
CA HIS A 788 79.40 -55.59 -39.84
C HIS A 788 80.40 -54.93 -40.81
N ALA A 789 80.90 -53.73 -40.51
CA ALA A 789 81.93 -53.07 -41.30
C ALA A 789 83.26 -53.85 -41.27
N ALA A 790 83.60 -54.44 -40.12
CA ALA A 790 84.77 -55.33 -40.00
C ALA A 790 84.64 -56.62 -40.83
N GLN A 791 83.42 -57.10 -41.08
CA GLN A 791 83.16 -58.27 -41.94
C GLN A 791 83.09 -57.93 -43.44
N ALA A 792 82.88 -56.66 -43.81
CA ALA A 792 82.72 -56.23 -45.20
C ALA A 792 84.03 -55.99 -45.97
N GLN A 793 85.21 -56.10 -45.31
CA GLN A 793 86.53 -55.95 -45.94
C GLN A 793 87.53 -57.00 -45.40
N GLY A 794 87.34 -58.30 -45.69
CA GLY A 794 88.19 -59.32 -45.07
C GLY A 794 88.18 -60.78 -45.57
N GLU A 795 87.70 -61.12 -46.78
CA GLU A 795 87.88 -62.48 -47.32
C GLU A 795 89.11 -62.59 -48.25
N GLU A 796 90.27 -62.91 -47.67
CA GLU A 796 91.15 -64.02 -48.12
C GLU A 796 92.40 -64.17 -47.22
N GLN A 797 92.38 -65.14 -46.29
CA GLN A 797 93.34 -66.27 -46.24
C GLN A 797 93.18 -67.09 -44.95
N SER A 798 93.21 -68.42 -45.08
CA SER A 798 93.22 -69.38 -43.97
C SER A 798 94.66 -69.84 -43.65
N PRO A 799 94.95 -70.13 -42.37
CA PRO A 799 95.44 -71.47 -42.06
C PRO A 799 94.69 -72.13 -40.86
N GLN A 800 95.21 -73.28 -40.40
CA GLN A 800 94.49 -74.34 -39.67
C GLN A 800 94.78 -74.43 -38.13
N PRO A 801 94.08 -75.32 -37.35
CA PRO A 801 93.90 -75.23 -35.87
C PRO A 801 94.93 -76.09 -35.07
N PRO A 802 94.75 -76.56 -33.80
CA PRO A 802 93.71 -76.42 -32.74
C PRO A 802 94.32 -75.99 -31.35
N PRO A 803 93.79 -76.28 -30.11
CA PRO A 803 92.52 -76.89 -29.64
C PRO A 803 91.77 -76.21 -28.43
N THR A 804 90.69 -76.86 -28.00
CA THR A 804 89.86 -76.76 -26.74
C THR A 804 90.65 -77.08 -25.44
N PRO A 805 90.14 -76.95 -24.15
CA PRO A 805 88.75 -77.19 -23.65
C PRO A 805 88.22 -76.45 -22.37
N HIS A 806 87.06 -76.91 -21.85
CA HIS A 806 86.40 -76.68 -20.53
C HIS A 806 85.63 -75.34 -20.32
N ASP A 807 84.30 -75.34 -20.09
CA ASP A 807 83.48 -75.55 -18.85
C ASP A 807 83.33 -74.26 -17.99
N ASP A 808 82.26 -73.98 -17.23
CA ASP A 808 81.23 -74.84 -16.61
C ASP A 808 79.89 -74.10 -16.31
N SER A 809 78.80 -74.82 -16.00
CA SER A 809 77.59 -74.46 -15.20
C SER A 809 76.77 -73.18 -15.55
N LEU A 810 75.47 -73.25 -15.91
CA LEU A 810 74.26 -73.46 -15.06
C LEU A 810 74.00 -72.34 -14.02
N ILE A 811 72.78 -71.78 -13.93
CA ILE A 811 71.67 -72.25 -13.06
C ILE A 811 70.30 -71.72 -13.56
N ILE A 812 69.20 -72.41 -13.22
CA ILE A 812 67.80 -72.08 -13.62
C ILE A 812 66.95 -71.58 -12.40
N PRO A 813 65.60 -71.39 -12.41
CA PRO A 813 64.94 -70.34 -11.61
C PRO A 813 64.37 -70.90 -10.27
N PRO A 814 63.38 -70.26 -9.58
CA PRO A 814 61.97 -70.46 -10.00
C PRO A 814 60.94 -69.36 -9.60
N GLN A 815 59.69 -69.55 -10.04
CA GLN A 815 58.45 -69.08 -9.37
C GLN A 815 58.00 -70.16 -8.33
N PRO A 816 56.82 -70.14 -7.63
CA PRO A 816 55.67 -69.22 -7.64
C PRO A 816 55.20 -68.76 -6.24
N GLY A 817 54.03 -68.10 -6.14
CA GLY A 817 53.47 -67.67 -4.85
C GLY A 817 51.99 -67.22 -4.86
N THR A 818 51.05 -68.08 -5.23
CA THR A 818 49.60 -67.77 -5.11
C THR A 818 49.08 -67.98 -3.68
N LYS A 819 48.31 -67.03 -3.11
CA LYS A 819 46.91 -67.22 -2.64
C LYS A 819 46.35 -66.11 -1.72
N THR A 820 45.11 -65.70 -2.03
CA THR A 820 43.99 -65.31 -1.14
C THR A 820 44.22 -64.49 0.15
N ALA A 821 43.56 -63.33 0.23
CA ALA A 821 42.92 -62.84 1.46
C ALA A 821 41.65 -62.04 1.14
N THR A 822 40.50 -62.45 1.68
CA THR A 822 39.20 -61.75 1.56
C THR A 822 38.87 -60.98 2.84
N ALA A 823 38.47 -59.71 2.77
CA ALA A 823 37.78 -59.05 3.89
C ALA A 823 36.95 -57.79 3.51
N SER A 824 35.61 -57.92 3.64
CA SER A 824 34.79 -57.03 4.48
C SER A 824 34.84 -55.50 4.29
N ARG A 825 34.30 -55.05 3.16
CA ARG A 825 33.33 -53.94 3.03
C ARG A 825 32.72 -53.47 4.37
N LYS A 826 32.94 -52.21 4.77
CA LYS A 826 32.15 -51.53 5.83
C LYS A 826 31.57 -50.21 5.31
N LYS A 827 30.27 -49.99 5.54
CA LYS A 827 29.53 -48.77 5.19
C LYS A 827 29.54 -47.76 6.35
N ARG A 828 29.11 -46.54 6.01
CA ARG A 828 28.86 -45.35 6.86
C ARG A 828 30.11 -44.49 7.14
N LYS A 829 29.94 -43.18 7.33
CA LYS A 829 28.67 -42.43 7.45
C LYS A 829 28.54 -41.33 6.42
#